data_AF-A0A849WDX5-F1
#
_entry.id   AF-A0A849WDX5-F1
#
_cell.length_a   1.000
_cell.length_b   1.000
_cell.length_c   1.000
_cell.angle_alpha   90.00
_cell.angle_beta   90.00
_cell.angle_gamma   90.00
#
_symmetry.space_group_name_H-M   'P 1'
#
loop_
_entity.id
_entity.type
_entity.pdbx_description
1 polymer ?
#
loop_
_entity_poly.entity_id
_entity_poly.type
_entity_poly.pdbx_seq_one_letter_code
_entity_poly.pdbx_strand_id
1 'polypeptide(L)'
;MTHQKDTYIFVLVFWIFFSSCLFCQQESFQELEQKVERYLKGIDQKKEMDVWKAASRLESLGEKAVPIIKLQIPKVSDMGKIVCLKTLLAYDQKDYCIHFLMEILETGKSKDAIVYAADLLSIYGDYEIEERLVKMLDNTLDSYTKISISKVLWQVAKNNLAKKNIKEFLDSSNEDLRFAAALALGEMGDISEAKLFLAQLKNEPSLRGRLARSLLDQESTINRYENLLSNAPKPSQPKPSLPAKTPNKYDVLEEVVEKIKEYHVYGDSISEQTLIDAAIKGMAEKTDIHSCFWTEKEWDDFIKSTINEEYVGIGVYVNKQNGVFTVIAPLYSGPAYKAGIRSKDQILKIDGTSISHLSMEELQKRIKGEKGTNIVFTVYRAGWAKEKEITLTREPIRIPSLFYDMLPASIGYIRLTQFGQKATQDMENALQILYGNGMKGLILDLRNNGGGWLETAIEIADKFLDKGKLIAYSEGRNKQEAPKQVYNSTERGDRPYYPMAILVDSSSASASEIVAGSLSYHKRAVLVGQKTFGKGSVQRPYALNNRPDSRLKITIAMYYLPDGRCINNEMDSDGKILKYNGIDPEIEVKEEENQEAAFLEEKEKLDAKNAFKEYVDQYYLSHKELLQSLADNDHNSFKLYPDFEKWYHSLQTKASQDHVRKWLRTQIRRVVSDERGKEYACNYLEDKVLQKGILYICEKNSVIPSQVQEYEPFVEKK
;
A
#
# COMPACT_ATOMS: atom_id res chain seq x y z
N MET A 1 -48.22 -40.74 -20.05
CA MET A 1 -46.84 -41.28 -20.00
C MET A 1 -46.05 -40.66 -21.13
N THR A 2 -45.61 -39.42 -20.95
CA THR A 2 -44.75 -38.69 -21.88
C THR A 2 -44.31 -37.42 -21.15
N HIS A 3 -43.16 -37.49 -20.45
CA HIS A 3 -42.26 -36.37 -20.13
C HIS A 3 -41.18 -36.84 -19.15
N GLN A 4 -40.32 -37.77 -19.61
CA GLN A 4 -39.12 -38.14 -18.83
C GLN A 4 -37.98 -38.65 -19.73
N LYS A 5 -37.80 -38.06 -20.92
CA LYS A 5 -36.69 -38.40 -21.82
C LYS A 5 -35.87 -37.22 -22.37
N ASP A 6 -36.28 -35.97 -22.16
CA ASP A 6 -35.55 -34.81 -22.72
C ASP A 6 -34.52 -34.16 -21.79
N THR A 7 -34.38 -34.65 -20.54
CA THR A 7 -33.42 -34.06 -19.58
C THR A 7 -32.03 -34.70 -19.61
N TYR A 8 -31.86 -35.85 -20.27
CA TYR A 8 -30.58 -36.58 -20.29
C TYR A 8 -29.70 -36.29 -21.51
N ILE A 9 -30.21 -35.61 -22.54
CA ILE A 9 -29.42 -35.24 -23.74
C ILE A 9 -28.75 -33.86 -23.59
N PHE A 10 -29.27 -32.98 -22.73
CA PHE A 10 -28.67 -31.66 -22.50
C PHE A 10 -27.41 -31.69 -21.61
N VAL A 11 -27.27 -32.70 -20.75
CA VAL A 11 -26.12 -32.83 -19.84
C VAL A 11 -24.91 -33.47 -20.53
N LEU A 12 -25.12 -34.30 -21.56
CA LEU A 12 -24.01 -34.98 -22.25
C LEU A 12 -23.37 -34.13 -23.37
N VAL A 13 -24.11 -33.22 -23.99
CA VAL A 13 -23.57 -32.33 -25.05
C VAL A 13 -22.76 -31.17 -24.47
N PHE A 14 -23.05 -30.75 -23.24
CA PHE A 14 -22.27 -29.72 -22.54
C PHE A 14 -20.90 -30.22 -22.05
N TRP A 15 -20.72 -31.53 -21.91
CA TRP A 15 -19.44 -32.13 -21.47
C TRP A 15 -18.47 -32.44 -22.62
N ILE A 16 -18.97 -32.57 -23.86
CA ILE A 16 -18.13 -32.92 -25.02
C ILE A 16 -17.61 -31.67 -25.75
N PHE A 17 -18.28 -30.51 -25.64
CA PHE A 17 -17.79 -29.26 -26.25
C PHE A 17 -16.74 -28.50 -25.43
N PHE A 18 -16.47 -28.90 -24.18
CA PHE A 18 -15.43 -28.29 -23.34
C PHE A 18 -14.05 -28.97 -23.41
N SER A 19 -13.91 -30.07 -24.15
CA SER A 19 -12.63 -30.81 -24.28
C SER A 19 -11.90 -30.59 -25.61
N SER A 20 -12.22 -29.54 -26.38
CA SER A 20 -11.50 -29.26 -27.63
C SER A 20 -11.42 -27.77 -27.96
N CYS A 21 -10.86 -26.98 -27.06
CA CYS A 21 -10.09 -25.77 -27.39
C CYS A 21 -9.35 -25.27 -26.14
N LEU A 22 -8.13 -24.77 -26.34
CA LEU A 22 -7.19 -24.17 -25.38
C LEU A 22 -6.22 -25.11 -24.64
N PHE A 23 -5.17 -25.48 -25.36
CA PHE A 23 -3.83 -25.56 -24.78
C PHE A 23 -3.40 -24.13 -24.40
N CYS A 24 -3.64 -23.75 -23.15
CA CYS A 24 -2.97 -22.67 -22.45
C CYS A 24 -2.90 -23.12 -20.98
N GLN A 25 -1.72 -23.09 -20.35
CA GLN A 25 -1.47 -23.68 -19.03
C GLN A 25 -2.42 -23.10 -17.95
N GLN A 26 -3.58 -23.71 -17.76
CA GLN A 26 -4.37 -23.58 -16.54
C GLN A 26 -3.84 -24.64 -15.57
N GLU A 27 -3.43 -24.21 -14.37
CA GLU A 27 -3.17 -25.15 -13.28
C GLU A 27 -4.37 -26.08 -13.13
N SER A 28 -4.11 -27.37 -13.19
CA SER A 28 -5.16 -28.37 -13.04
C SER A 28 -5.71 -28.31 -11.61
N PHE A 29 -6.99 -28.61 -11.44
CA PHE A 29 -7.63 -28.70 -10.12
C PHE A 29 -6.83 -29.58 -9.16
N GLN A 30 -6.22 -30.65 -9.68
CA GLN A 30 -5.41 -31.61 -8.94
C GLN A 30 -4.07 -31.02 -8.45
N GLU A 31 -3.44 -30.13 -9.22
CA GLU A 31 -2.22 -29.42 -8.80
C GLU A 31 -2.50 -28.39 -7.71
N LEU A 32 -3.62 -27.66 -7.83
CA LEU A 32 -4.07 -26.73 -6.79
C LEU A 32 -4.42 -27.45 -5.49
N GLU A 33 -5.12 -28.58 -5.57
CA GLU A 33 -5.43 -29.42 -4.40
C GLU A 33 -4.15 -29.88 -3.68
N GLN A 34 -3.15 -30.36 -4.43
CA GLN A 34 -1.85 -30.75 -3.85
C GLN A 34 -1.11 -29.59 -3.18
N LYS A 35 -1.20 -28.37 -3.73
CA LYS A 35 -0.59 -27.18 -3.11
C LYS A 35 -1.29 -26.80 -1.81
N VAL A 36 -2.62 -26.79 -1.78
CA VAL A 36 -3.40 -26.50 -0.58
C VAL A 36 -3.06 -27.52 0.51
N GLU A 37 -3.06 -28.82 0.20
CA GLU A 37 -2.69 -29.88 1.14
C GLU A 37 -1.25 -29.72 1.66
N ARG A 38 -0.31 -29.35 0.78
CA ARG A 38 1.09 -29.11 1.17
C ARG A 38 1.24 -27.97 2.16
N TYR A 39 0.48 -26.89 2.02
CA TYR A 39 0.54 -25.75 2.94
C TYR A 39 -0.09 -26.05 4.30
N LEU A 40 -1.13 -26.89 4.32
CA LEU A 40 -1.82 -27.33 5.53
C LEU A 40 -1.08 -28.48 6.25
N LYS A 41 -0.19 -29.19 5.56
CA LYS A 41 0.57 -30.32 6.14
C LYS A 41 1.44 -29.88 7.32
N GLY A 42 1.26 -30.56 8.45
CA GLY A 42 2.05 -30.38 9.67
C GLY A 42 1.82 -29.04 10.38
N ILE A 43 0.70 -28.38 10.13
CA ILE A 43 0.38 -27.07 10.72
C ILE A 43 0.29 -27.11 12.25
N ASP A 44 -0.13 -28.24 12.82
CA ASP A 44 -0.28 -28.44 14.28
C ASP A 44 1.04 -28.35 15.07
N GLN A 45 2.18 -28.44 14.39
CA GLN A 45 3.52 -28.40 15.01
C GLN A 45 4.25 -27.07 14.77
N LYS A 46 3.60 -26.13 14.08
CA LYS A 46 4.21 -24.86 13.68
C LYS A 46 3.96 -23.77 14.71
N LYS A 47 4.88 -22.80 14.80
CA LYS A 47 4.71 -21.60 15.63
C LYS A 47 3.70 -20.66 14.99
N GLU A 48 3.08 -19.79 15.78
CA GLU A 48 2.07 -18.80 15.35
C GLU A 48 2.44 -18.05 14.05
N MET A 49 3.65 -17.48 13.99
CA MET A 49 4.12 -16.75 12.80
C MET A 49 4.10 -17.62 11.53
N ASP A 50 4.30 -18.93 11.65
CA ASP A 50 4.30 -19.87 10.54
C ASP A 50 2.87 -20.33 10.16
N VAL A 51 1.91 -20.22 11.08
CA VAL A 51 0.48 -20.41 10.84
C VAL A 51 -0.07 -19.30 9.94
N TRP A 52 0.22 -18.04 10.27
CA TRP A 52 -0.23 -16.91 9.46
C TRP A 52 0.47 -16.83 8.09
N LYS A 53 1.74 -17.23 8.01
CA LYS A 53 2.42 -17.41 6.71
C LYS A 53 1.75 -18.48 5.85
N ALA A 54 1.22 -19.55 6.44
CA ALA A 54 0.49 -20.56 5.68
C ALA A 54 -0.82 -19.99 5.11
N ALA A 55 -1.52 -19.13 5.86
CA ALA A 55 -2.71 -18.44 5.36
C ALA A 55 -2.36 -17.50 4.20
N SER A 56 -1.31 -16.68 4.32
CA SER A 56 -0.86 -15.82 3.21
C SER A 56 -0.42 -16.62 1.98
N ARG A 57 0.15 -17.82 2.16
CA ARG A 57 0.48 -18.72 1.06
C ARG A 57 -0.76 -19.29 0.37
N LEU A 58 -1.80 -19.65 1.12
CA LEU A 58 -3.08 -20.05 0.51
C LEU A 58 -3.74 -18.88 -0.21
N GLU A 59 -3.68 -17.68 0.36
CA GLU A 59 -4.18 -16.45 -0.26
C GLU A 59 -3.49 -16.18 -1.60
N SER A 60 -2.18 -16.40 -1.69
CA SER A 60 -1.42 -16.24 -2.95
C SER A 60 -1.82 -17.19 -4.08
N LEU A 61 -2.62 -18.24 -3.80
CA LEU A 61 -3.16 -19.14 -4.83
C LEU A 61 -4.37 -18.54 -5.57
N GLY A 62 -4.86 -17.37 -5.15
CA GLY A 62 -5.96 -16.66 -5.80
C GLY A 62 -7.34 -17.26 -5.53
N GLU A 63 -8.36 -16.57 -6.04
CA GLU A 63 -9.78 -16.91 -5.81
C GLU A 63 -10.17 -18.30 -6.31
N LYS A 64 -9.47 -18.83 -7.33
CA LYS A 64 -9.67 -20.19 -7.87
C LYS A 64 -9.45 -21.29 -6.82
N ALA A 65 -8.67 -21.02 -5.77
CA ALA A 65 -8.43 -21.98 -4.69
C ALA A 65 -9.57 -22.01 -3.65
N VAL A 66 -10.49 -21.04 -3.64
CA VAL A 66 -11.57 -20.95 -2.64
C VAL A 66 -12.42 -22.22 -2.54
N PRO A 67 -12.90 -22.84 -3.64
CA PRO A 67 -13.66 -24.09 -3.55
C PRO A 67 -12.85 -25.25 -2.95
N ILE A 68 -11.56 -25.33 -3.28
CA ILE A 68 -10.64 -26.37 -2.78
C ILE A 68 -10.37 -26.17 -1.29
N ILE A 69 -10.14 -24.93 -0.86
CA ILE A 69 -9.95 -24.59 0.56
C ILE A 69 -11.18 -24.99 1.37
N LYS A 70 -12.39 -24.70 0.87
CA LYS A 70 -13.64 -25.13 1.52
C LYS A 70 -13.77 -26.66 1.62
N LEU A 71 -13.35 -27.39 0.58
CA LEU A 71 -13.35 -28.86 0.58
C LEU A 71 -12.34 -29.47 1.58
N GLN A 72 -11.30 -28.73 1.96
CA GLN A 72 -10.27 -29.20 2.90
C GLN A 72 -10.64 -28.96 4.36
N ILE A 73 -11.48 -27.97 4.69
CA ILE A 73 -11.92 -27.65 6.07
C ILE A 73 -12.37 -28.88 6.89
N PRO A 74 -13.23 -29.79 6.39
CA PRO A 74 -13.65 -30.96 7.17
C PRO A 74 -12.55 -32.04 7.31
N LYS A 75 -11.47 -31.95 6.52
CA LYS A 75 -10.39 -32.95 6.46
C LYS A 75 -9.17 -32.58 7.31
N VAL A 76 -9.10 -31.35 7.81
CA VAL A 76 -7.93 -30.82 8.53
C VAL A 76 -8.20 -30.63 10.01
N SER A 77 -7.12 -30.52 10.79
CA SER A 77 -7.17 -30.20 12.22
C SER A 77 -7.76 -28.81 12.48
N ASP A 78 -8.11 -28.51 13.73
CA ASP A 78 -8.64 -27.19 14.11
C ASP A 78 -7.69 -26.04 13.71
N MET A 79 -6.38 -26.24 13.84
CA MET A 79 -5.39 -25.26 13.37
C MET A 79 -5.36 -25.13 11.84
N GLY A 80 -5.52 -26.24 11.12
CA GLY A 80 -5.70 -26.20 9.66
C GLY A 80 -6.96 -25.45 9.26
N LYS A 81 -8.07 -25.63 10.00
CA LYS A 81 -9.31 -24.88 9.80
C LYS A 81 -9.09 -23.38 10.00
N ILE A 82 -8.38 -22.96 11.05
CA ILE A 82 -8.05 -21.53 11.28
C ILE A 82 -7.32 -20.92 10.09
N VAL A 83 -6.32 -21.62 9.53
CA VAL A 83 -5.59 -21.16 8.35
C VAL A 83 -6.51 -21.02 7.13
N CYS A 84 -7.36 -22.01 6.88
CA CYS A 84 -8.35 -21.95 5.80
C CYS A 84 -9.34 -20.79 5.99
N LEU A 85 -9.91 -20.64 7.18
CA LEU A 85 -10.92 -19.63 7.50
C LEU A 85 -10.35 -18.21 7.43
N LYS A 86 -9.14 -17.98 7.95
CA LYS A 86 -8.43 -16.70 7.79
C LYS A 86 -8.22 -16.33 6.32
N THR A 87 -7.90 -17.33 5.50
CA THR A 87 -7.72 -17.14 4.05
C THR A 87 -9.06 -16.79 3.40
N LEU A 88 -10.14 -17.52 3.71
CA LEU A 88 -11.47 -17.27 3.17
C LEU A 88 -12.04 -15.91 3.58
N LEU A 89 -11.70 -15.40 4.77
CA LEU A 89 -12.06 -14.05 5.21
C LEU A 89 -11.44 -12.96 4.34
N ALA A 90 -10.29 -13.21 3.69
CA ALA A 90 -9.70 -12.27 2.72
C ALA A 90 -10.47 -12.23 1.38
N TYR A 91 -11.28 -13.26 1.10
CA TYR A 91 -12.11 -13.39 -0.09
C TYR A 91 -13.61 -13.11 0.19
N ASP A 92 -13.89 -12.29 1.20
CA ASP A 92 -15.24 -11.85 1.59
C ASP A 92 -16.23 -13.01 1.87
N GLN A 93 -15.73 -14.17 2.32
CA GLN A 93 -16.56 -15.33 2.68
C GLN A 93 -17.01 -15.29 4.14
N LYS A 94 -17.45 -14.11 4.62
CA LYS A 94 -17.67 -13.80 6.03
C LYS A 94 -18.66 -14.76 6.71
N ASP A 95 -19.88 -14.87 6.20
CA ASP A 95 -20.97 -15.66 6.82
C ASP A 95 -20.59 -17.15 6.94
N TYR A 96 -19.93 -17.66 5.89
CA TYR A 96 -19.41 -19.02 5.88
C TYR A 96 -18.34 -19.22 6.96
N CYS A 97 -17.46 -18.24 7.17
CA CYS A 97 -16.39 -18.34 8.15
C CYS A 97 -16.90 -18.26 9.59
N ILE A 98 -17.85 -17.36 9.88
CA ILE A 98 -18.41 -17.19 11.23
C ILE A 98 -18.96 -18.51 11.78
N HIS A 99 -19.70 -19.27 10.95
CA HIS A 99 -20.22 -20.57 11.34
C HIS A 99 -19.14 -21.53 11.87
N PHE A 100 -18.05 -21.71 11.11
CA PHE A 100 -16.97 -22.63 11.48
C PHE A 100 -16.07 -22.09 12.60
N LEU A 101 -15.87 -20.77 12.68
CA LEU A 101 -15.16 -20.18 13.81
C LEU A 101 -15.93 -20.39 15.12
N MET A 102 -17.27 -20.27 15.09
CA MET A 102 -18.12 -20.60 16.24
C MET A 102 -18.05 -22.09 16.60
N GLU A 103 -18.01 -22.99 15.61
CA GLU A 103 -17.82 -24.43 15.84
C GLU A 103 -16.49 -24.74 16.54
N ILE A 104 -15.39 -24.11 16.12
CA ILE A 104 -14.07 -24.27 16.75
C ILE A 104 -14.08 -23.68 18.17
N LEU A 105 -14.71 -22.52 18.36
CA LEU A 105 -14.83 -21.89 19.68
C LEU A 105 -15.64 -22.75 20.67
N GLU A 106 -16.64 -23.49 20.18
CA GLU A 106 -17.54 -24.33 20.99
C GLU A 106 -17.00 -25.74 21.25
N THR A 107 -16.40 -26.36 20.24
CA THR A 107 -16.05 -27.80 20.27
C THR A 107 -14.60 -28.11 19.92
N GLY A 108 -13.78 -27.10 19.64
CA GLY A 108 -12.38 -27.24 19.30
C GLY A 108 -11.57 -27.94 20.39
N LYS A 109 -10.58 -28.73 19.98
CA LYS A 109 -9.69 -29.47 20.89
C LYS A 109 -8.36 -28.77 21.11
N SER A 110 -7.94 -27.92 20.17
CA SER A 110 -6.71 -27.13 20.28
C SER A 110 -6.98 -25.81 21.00
N LYS A 111 -6.28 -25.57 22.12
CA LYS A 111 -6.36 -24.29 22.85
C LYS A 111 -5.96 -23.11 21.98
N ASP A 112 -4.91 -23.26 21.19
CA ASP A 112 -4.45 -22.21 20.28
C ASP A 112 -5.49 -21.93 19.18
N ALA A 113 -6.14 -22.97 18.65
CA ALA A 113 -7.19 -22.79 17.64
C ALA A 113 -8.42 -22.07 18.21
N ILE A 114 -8.80 -22.37 19.45
CA ILE A 114 -9.89 -21.68 20.17
C ILE A 114 -9.56 -20.19 20.32
N VAL A 115 -8.34 -19.86 20.74
CA VAL A 115 -7.89 -18.46 20.88
C VAL A 115 -7.90 -17.75 19.54
N TYR A 116 -7.34 -18.34 18.49
CA TYR A 116 -7.36 -17.73 17.15
C TYR A 116 -8.77 -17.61 16.58
N ALA A 117 -9.66 -18.57 16.85
CA ALA A 117 -11.06 -18.46 16.46
C ALA A 117 -11.73 -17.27 17.15
N ALA A 118 -11.48 -17.09 18.45
CA ALA A 118 -11.98 -15.96 19.22
C ALA A 118 -11.42 -14.61 18.72
N ASP A 119 -10.13 -14.54 18.40
CA ASP A 119 -9.54 -13.30 17.87
C ASP A 119 -10.14 -12.95 16.49
N LEU A 120 -10.35 -13.94 15.62
CA LEU A 120 -11.01 -13.73 14.34
C LEU A 120 -12.48 -13.31 14.50
N LEU A 121 -13.22 -13.94 15.42
CA LEU A 121 -14.61 -13.53 15.71
C LEU A 121 -14.69 -12.15 16.37
N SER A 122 -13.67 -11.74 17.13
CA SER A 122 -13.62 -10.40 17.70
C SER A 122 -13.47 -9.30 16.64
N ILE A 123 -12.89 -9.65 15.48
CA ILE A 123 -12.68 -8.72 14.35
C ILE A 123 -13.83 -8.80 13.34
N TYR A 124 -14.25 -10.03 13.01
CA TYR A 124 -15.17 -10.29 11.89
C TYR A 124 -16.55 -10.78 12.33
N GLY A 125 -16.76 -11.10 13.61
CA GLY A 125 -18.07 -11.48 14.13
C GLY A 125 -19.06 -10.32 14.08
N ASP A 126 -20.35 -10.67 14.05
CA ASP A 126 -21.46 -9.73 14.11
C ASP A 126 -22.26 -9.92 15.40
N TYR A 127 -23.31 -9.12 15.57
CA TYR A 127 -24.15 -9.17 16.77
C TYR A 127 -24.99 -10.46 16.87
N GLU A 128 -25.21 -11.20 15.77
CA GLU A 128 -26.11 -12.36 15.74
C GLU A 128 -25.59 -13.54 16.56
N ILE A 129 -24.28 -13.61 16.80
CA ILE A 129 -23.67 -14.66 17.62
C ILE A 129 -23.79 -14.43 19.13
N GLU A 130 -24.30 -13.27 19.59
CA GLU A 130 -24.37 -12.90 21.02
C GLU A 130 -25.06 -13.99 21.87
N GLU A 131 -26.28 -14.39 21.49
CA GLU A 131 -27.07 -15.35 22.27
C GLU A 131 -26.34 -16.70 22.42
N ARG A 132 -25.65 -17.13 21.35
CA ARG A 132 -24.86 -18.37 21.34
C ARG A 132 -23.63 -18.24 22.24
N LEU A 133 -22.92 -17.12 22.20
CA LEU A 133 -21.77 -16.85 23.07
C LEU A 133 -22.18 -16.81 24.56
N VAL A 134 -23.32 -16.21 24.89
CA VAL A 134 -23.85 -16.19 26.26
C VAL A 134 -24.15 -17.62 26.74
N LYS A 135 -24.86 -18.43 25.94
CA LYS A 135 -25.11 -19.85 26.29
C LYS A 135 -23.82 -20.65 26.44
N MET A 136 -22.78 -20.35 25.65
CA MET A 136 -21.48 -21.00 25.78
C MET A 136 -20.78 -20.64 27.08
N LEU A 137 -20.87 -19.39 27.57
CA LEU A 137 -20.26 -18.99 28.84
C LEU A 137 -20.80 -19.79 30.03
N ASP A 138 -22.11 -20.07 30.04
CA ASP A 138 -22.77 -20.83 31.10
C ASP A 138 -22.34 -22.32 31.09
N ASN A 139 -22.10 -22.88 29.91
CA ASN A 139 -21.81 -24.31 29.73
C ASN A 139 -20.31 -24.65 29.65
N THR A 140 -19.44 -23.65 29.43
CA THR A 140 -18.00 -23.87 29.34
C THR A 140 -17.40 -24.12 30.71
N LEU A 141 -16.47 -25.09 30.83
CA LEU A 141 -15.76 -25.38 32.08
C LEU A 141 -14.31 -24.85 32.11
N ASP A 142 -13.69 -24.61 30.96
CA ASP A 142 -12.30 -24.12 30.86
C ASP A 142 -12.23 -22.59 31.01
N SER A 143 -11.40 -22.11 31.95
CA SER A 143 -11.27 -20.69 32.28
C SER A 143 -10.66 -19.85 31.15
N TYR A 144 -9.74 -20.38 30.34
CA TYR A 144 -9.13 -19.65 29.23
C TYR A 144 -10.09 -19.53 28.04
N THR A 145 -10.88 -20.57 27.78
CA THR A 145 -11.98 -20.50 26.82
C THR A 145 -13.04 -19.50 27.27
N LYS A 146 -13.38 -19.44 28.58
CA LYS A 146 -14.28 -18.40 29.11
C LYS A 146 -13.76 -16.98 28.90
N ILE A 147 -12.46 -16.75 29.10
CA ILE A 147 -11.83 -15.46 28.80
C ILE A 147 -11.95 -15.14 27.30
N SER A 148 -11.67 -16.12 26.44
CA SER A 148 -11.73 -15.95 24.97
C SER A 148 -13.16 -15.64 24.49
N ILE A 149 -14.17 -16.39 24.95
CA ILE A 149 -15.59 -16.13 24.65
C ILE A 149 -16.01 -14.76 25.18
N SER A 150 -15.58 -14.39 26.39
CA SER A 150 -15.88 -13.08 26.97
C SER A 150 -15.27 -11.93 26.16
N LYS A 151 -14.05 -12.08 25.63
CA LYS A 151 -13.45 -11.10 24.72
C LYS A 151 -14.31 -10.91 23.46
N VAL A 152 -14.70 -12.02 22.81
CA VAL A 152 -15.56 -11.97 21.62
C VAL A 152 -16.87 -11.26 21.95
N LEU A 153 -17.55 -11.71 23.01
CA LEU A 153 -18.83 -11.17 23.46
C LEU A 153 -18.76 -9.65 23.72
N TRP A 154 -17.67 -9.17 24.33
CA TRP A 154 -17.44 -7.74 24.51
C TRP A 154 -17.20 -7.01 23.19
N GLN A 155 -16.48 -7.61 22.23
CA GLN A 155 -16.21 -6.94 20.96
C GLN A 155 -17.44 -6.85 20.06
N VAL A 156 -18.20 -7.95 19.94
CA VAL A 156 -19.35 -8.01 19.02
C VAL A 156 -20.63 -7.41 19.60
N ALA A 157 -20.81 -7.43 20.92
CA ALA A 157 -22.08 -7.02 21.55
C ALA A 157 -21.93 -6.05 22.74
N LYS A 158 -20.71 -5.75 23.20
CA LYS A 158 -20.45 -4.93 24.41
C LYS A 158 -21.22 -5.41 25.66
N ASN A 159 -21.50 -6.70 25.74
CA ASN A 159 -22.31 -7.27 26.81
C ASN A 159 -21.52 -7.27 28.15
N ASN A 160 -22.11 -6.71 29.19
CA ASN A 160 -21.48 -6.55 30.50
C ASN A 160 -21.12 -7.88 31.20
N LEU A 161 -21.77 -8.98 30.81
CA LEU A 161 -21.45 -10.32 31.32
C LEU A 161 -19.99 -10.71 31.02
N ALA A 162 -19.43 -10.25 29.90
CA ALA A 162 -18.04 -10.49 29.53
C ALA A 162 -17.05 -9.96 30.59
N LYS A 163 -17.21 -8.70 31.00
CA LYS A 163 -16.34 -8.09 32.02
C LYS A 163 -16.52 -8.75 33.37
N LYS A 164 -17.76 -9.00 33.76
CA LYS A 164 -18.08 -9.67 35.02
C LYS A 164 -17.37 -11.01 35.13
N ASN A 165 -17.47 -11.85 34.09
CA ASN A 165 -16.83 -13.16 34.05
C ASN A 165 -15.30 -13.08 34.10
N ILE A 166 -14.69 -12.12 33.39
CA ILE A 166 -13.23 -11.99 33.41
C ILE A 166 -12.73 -11.48 34.76
N LYS A 167 -13.47 -10.56 35.42
CA LYS A 167 -13.10 -10.04 36.75
C LYS A 167 -13.01 -11.14 37.81
N GLU A 168 -13.88 -12.15 37.77
CA GLU A 168 -13.82 -13.29 38.69
C GLU A 168 -12.48 -14.04 38.63
N PHE A 169 -11.78 -14.00 37.49
CA PHE A 169 -10.47 -14.66 37.33
C PHE A 169 -9.30 -13.84 37.89
N LEU A 170 -9.47 -12.55 38.20
CA LEU A 170 -8.43 -11.74 38.85
C LEU A 170 -8.10 -12.23 40.27
N ASP A 171 -9.07 -12.86 40.93
CA ASP A 171 -8.92 -13.44 42.28
C ASP A 171 -8.47 -14.92 42.25
N SER A 172 -8.21 -15.48 41.06
CA SER A 172 -7.79 -16.88 40.93
C SER A 172 -6.49 -17.16 41.68
N SER A 173 -6.33 -18.34 42.27
CA SER A 173 -5.04 -18.77 42.82
C SER A 173 -3.99 -19.06 41.75
N ASN A 174 -4.40 -19.27 40.49
CA ASN A 174 -3.52 -19.49 39.34
C ASN A 174 -3.01 -18.16 38.77
N GLU A 175 -1.70 -17.94 38.86
CA GLU A 175 -1.04 -16.71 38.42
C GLU A 175 -1.18 -16.42 36.92
N ASP A 176 -0.99 -17.42 36.06
CA ASP A 176 -1.12 -17.25 34.61
C ASP A 176 -2.57 -16.91 34.22
N LEU A 177 -3.55 -17.47 34.94
CA LEU A 177 -4.96 -17.17 34.71
C LEU A 177 -5.31 -15.74 35.15
N ARG A 178 -4.78 -15.28 36.29
CA ARG A 178 -4.94 -13.87 36.73
C ARG A 178 -4.36 -12.90 35.71
N PHE A 179 -3.17 -13.20 35.18
CA PHE A 179 -2.52 -12.36 34.18
C PHE A 179 -3.24 -12.39 32.84
N ALA A 180 -3.75 -13.53 32.40
CA ALA A 180 -4.58 -13.62 31.20
C ALA A 180 -5.88 -12.78 31.36
N ALA A 181 -6.51 -12.83 32.52
CA ALA A 181 -7.70 -12.03 32.83
C ALA A 181 -7.39 -10.52 32.86
N ALA A 182 -6.28 -10.12 33.47
CA ALA A 182 -5.83 -8.73 33.50
C ALA A 182 -5.53 -8.17 32.10
N LEU A 183 -4.85 -8.95 31.25
CA LEU A 183 -4.60 -8.56 29.86
C LEU A 183 -5.90 -8.42 29.08
N ALA A 184 -6.82 -9.39 29.22
CA ALA A 184 -8.12 -9.33 28.54
C ALA A 184 -8.95 -8.12 28.97
N LEU A 185 -9.00 -7.79 30.27
CA LEU A 185 -9.67 -6.57 30.75
C LEU A 185 -9.02 -5.30 30.21
N GLY A 186 -7.69 -5.27 30.15
CA GLY A 186 -6.96 -4.15 29.56
C GLY A 186 -7.26 -3.97 28.07
N GLU A 187 -7.25 -5.05 27.28
CA GLU A 187 -7.65 -5.04 25.86
C GLU A 187 -9.12 -4.61 25.66
N MET A 188 -9.98 -4.91 26.63
CA MET A 188 -11.39 -4.49 26.66
C MET A 188 -11.60 -3.05 27.16
N GLY A 189 -10.52 -2.36 27.54
CA GLY A 189 -10.52 -0.97 28.00
C GLY A 189 -10.77 -0.77 29.50
N ASP A 190 -10.84 -1.84 30.30
CA ASP A 190 -11.03 -1.79 31.76
C ASP A 190 -9.68 -1.90 32.48
N ILE A 191 -8.80 -0.93 32.22
CA ILE A 191 -7.40 -0.96 32.70
C ILE A 191 -7.32 -0.72 34.20
N SER A 192 -8.23 0.09 34.78
CA SER A 192 -8.25 0.44 36.20
C SER A 192 -8.27 -0.79 37.12
N GLU A 193 -9.08 -1.79 36.76
CA GLU A 193 -9.24 -3.04 37.51
C GLU A 193 -8.06 -4.00 37.28
N ALA A 194 -7.47 -3.97 36.08
CA ALA A 194 -6.32 -4.80 35.71
C ALA A 194 -4.96 -4.21 36.12
N LYS A 195 -4.91 -2.93 36.50
CA LYS A 195 -3.70 -2.10 36.62
C LYS A 195 -2.62 -2.72 37.48
N LEU A 196 -3.00 -3.25 38.64
CA LEU A 196 -2.05 -3.82 39.59
C LEU A 196 -1.34 -5.04 39.00
N PHE A 197 -2.06 -5.90 38.28
CA PHE A 197 -1.53 -7.09 37.63
C PHE A 197 -0.74 -6.74 36.35
N LEU A 198 -1.23 -5.80 35.54
CA LEU A 198 -0.48 -5.29 34.38
C LEU A 198 0.85 -4.65 34.80
N ALA A 199 0.88 -3.96 35.96
CA ALA A 199 2.10 -3.37 36.50
C ALA A 199 3.14 -4.40 36.94
N GLN A 200 2.70 -5.59 37.36
CA GLN A 200 3.59 -6.72 37.64
C GLN A 200 4.18 -7.29 36.34
N LEU A 201 3.37 -7.40 35.28
CA LEU A 201 3.79 -7.94 33.98
C LEU A 201 4.71 -7.02 33.18
N LYS A 202 4.58 -5.69 33.31
CA LYS A 202 5.20 -4.71 32.40
C LYS A 202 6.71 -4.82 32.21
N ASN A 203 7.42 -5.43 33.18
CA ASN A 203 8.87 -5.58 33.18
C ASN A 203 9.34 -6.95 32.67
N GLU A 204 8.42 -7.88 32.41
CA GLU A 204 8.78 -9.15 31.82
C GLU A 204 9.29 -8.95 30.37
N PRO A 205 10.41 -9.59 29.99
CA PRO A 205 10.92 -9.58 28.61
C PRO A 205 10.12 -10.55 27.72
N SER A 206 8.79 -10.48 27.80
CA SER A 206 7.84 -11.37 27.13
C SER A 206 6.86 -10.57 26.26
N LEU A 207 6.12 -11.25 25.37
CA LEU A 207 5.07 -10.60 24.57
C LEU A 207 3.99 -10.00 25.47
N ARG A 208 3.58 -10.74 26.52
CA ARG A 208 2.61 -10.27 27.51
C ARG A 208 3.12 -9.07 28.32
N GLY A 209 4.41 -9.02 28.65
CA GLY A 209 5.02 -7.86 29.31
C GLY A 209 5.04 -6.61 28.43
N ARG A 210 5.29 -6.76 27.12
CA ARG A 210 5.16 -5.67 26.15
C ARG A 210 3.72 -5.18 26.02
N LEU A 211 2.76 -6.10 25.92
CA LEU A 211 1.34 -5.77 25.85
C LEU A 211 0.87 -5.04 27.11
N ALA A 212 1.23 -5.54 28.29
CA ALA A 212 0.92 -4.88 29.56
C ALA A 212 1.52 -3.47 29.66
N ARG A 213 2.74 -3.26 29.16
CA ARG A 213 3.35 -1.93 29.08
C ARG A 213 2.57 -1.01 28.13
N SER A 214 2.22 -1.49 26.95
CA SER A 214 1.40 -0.74 25.98
C SER A 214 0.06 -0.32 26.57
N LEU A 215 -0.61 -1.23 27.29
CA LEU A 215 -1.90 -0.95 27.94
C LEU A 215 -1.76 0.08 29.07
N LEU A 216 -0.73 -0.03 29.92
CA LEU A 216 -0.45 0.96 30.96
C LEU A 216 -0.04 2.33 30.40
N ASP A 217 0.71 2.36 29.30
CA ASP A 217 1.10 3.59 28.62
C ASP A 217 -0.14 4.27 28.02
N GLN A 218 -1.06 3.49 27.44
CA GLN A 218 -2.36 3.98 26.98
C GLN A 218 -3.17 4.59 28.14
N GLU A 219 -3.24 3.93 29.30
CA GLU A 219 -3.88 4.47 30.50
C GLU A 219 -3.21 5.75 31.00
N SER A 220 -1.87 5.81 31.00
CA SER A 220 -1.13 7.00 31.41
C SER A 220 -1.37 8.19 30.48
N THR A 221 -1.56 7.89 29.20
CA THR A 221 -1.91 8.87 28.17
C THR A 221 -3.33 9.37 28.39
N ILE A 222 -4.29 8.47 28.60
CA ILE A 222 -5.69 8.80 28.94
C ILE A 222 -5.73 9.66 30.22
N ASN A 223 -5.08 9.24 31.31
CA ASN A 223 -4.99 10.00 32.55
C ASN A 223 -4.31 11.37 32.39
N ARG A 224 -3.34 11.49 31.49
CA ARG A 224 -2.69 12.78 31.15
C ARG A 224 -3.67 13.68 30.40
N TYR A 225 -4.45 13.13 29.47
CA TYR A 225 -5.53 13.86 28.80
C TYR A 225 -6.63 14.26 29.78
N GLU A 226 -7.05 13.38 30.69
CA GLU A 226 -8.04 13.67 31.73
C GLU A 226 -7.56 14.74 32.71
N ASN A 227 -6.27 14.73 33.10
CA ASN A 227 -5.68 15.80 33.91
C ASN A 227 -5.52 17.14 33.18
N LEU A 228 -5.39 17.11 31.85
CA LEU A 228 -5.44 18.32 31.02
C LEU A 228 -6.88 18.86 30.90
N LEU A 229 -7.87 17.97 30.89
CA LEU A 229 -9.30 18.32 30.86
C LEU A 229 -9.82 18.80 32.23
N SER A 230 -9.30 18.27 33.34
CA SER A 230 -9.74 18.64 34.70
C SER A 230 -9.27 20.03 35.17
N ASN A 231 -8.28 20.61 34.47
CA ASN A 231 -7.81 21.99 34.66
C ASN A 231 -8.53 23.01 33.75
N ALA A 232 -9.48 22.57 32.92
CA ALA A 232 -10.37 23.47 32.20
C ALA A 232 -11.49 23.99 33.13
N PRO A 233 -11.92 25.25 33.02
CA PRO A 233 -12.95 25.82 33.88
C PRO A 233 -14.26 25.02 33.75
N LYS A 234 -14.81 24.57 34.88
CA LYS A 234 -16.08 23.83 34.91
C LYS A 234 -17.26 24.74 34.57
N PRO A 235 -18.19 24.33 33.70
CA PRO A 235 -19.49 24.99 33.56
C PRO A 235 -20.36 24.75 34.80
N SER A 236 -21.14 25.76 35.17
CA SER A 236 -22.13 25.73 36.26
C SER A 236 -23.36 24.86 35.92
N GLN A 237 -23.88 24.16 36.92
CA GLN A 237 -25.11 23.34 36.86
C GLN A 237 -26.43 24.17 37.00
N PRO A 238 -27.60 23.58 36.64
CA PRO A 238 -28.61 24.26 35.82
C PRO A 238 -29.86 24.74 36.58
N LYS A 239 -30.71 25.53 35.89
CA LYS A 239 -32.08 25.89 36.28
C LYS A 239 -32.93 26.30 35.05
N PRO A 240 -34.27 26.26 35.16
CA PRO A 240 -35.18 25.14 34.91
C PRO A 240 -35.75 25.14 33.47
N SER A 241 -36.43 24.06 33.13
CA SER A 241 -37.03 23.76 31.82
C SER A 241 -37.89 24.89 31.22
N LEU A 242 -37.66 25.13 29.92
CA LEU A 242 -38.46 25.99 29.05
C LEU A 242 -39.12 25.15 27.94
N PRO A 243 -40.26 25.60 27.40
CA PRO A 243 -41.27 24.74 26.77
C PRO A 243 -40.83 24.20 25.41
N ALA A 244 -41.41 23.06 25.05
CA ALA A 244 -41.12 22.28 23.85
C ALA A 244 -41.00 23.14 22.58
N LYS A 245 -39.76 23.25 22.09
CA LYS A 245 -39.49 23.62 20.69
C LYS A 245 -39.97 22.49 19.79
N THR A 246 -40.48 22.86 18.61
CA THR A 246 -40.71 21.90 17.54
C THR A 246 -39.39 21.14 17.28
N PRO A 247 -39.37 19.79 17.34
CA PRO A 247 -38.12 19.04 17.26
C PRO A 247 -37.38 19.35 15.96
N ASN A 248 -36.18 19.89 16.07
CA ASN A 248 -35.25 20.00 14.97
C ASN A 248 -34.72 18.59 14.67
N LYS A 249 -34.54 18.26 13.38
CA LYS A 249 -34.01 16.95 12.97
C LYS A 249 -32.61 16.66 13.53
N TYR A 250 -31.90 17.69 13.99
CA TYR A 250 -30.58 17.56 14.63
C TYR A 250 -30.64 17.39 16.16
N ASP A 251 -31.80 17.57 16.80
CA ASP A 251 -31.96 17.37 18.25
C ASP A 251 -31.63 15.92 18.64
N VAL A 252 -31.83 14.97 17.72
CA VAL A 252 -31.44 13.57 17.91
C VAL A 252 -29.92 13.40 18.09
N LEU A 253 -29.09 14.26 17.48
CA LEU A 253 -27.64 14.18 17.67
C LEU A 253 -27.24 14.65 19.07
N GLU A 254 -27.89 15.71 19.57
CA GLU A 254 -27.71 16.20 20.93
C GLU A 254 -28.19 15.15 21.94
N GLU A 255 -29.39 14.59 21.75
CA GLU A 255 -29.92 13.49 22.57
C GLU A 255 -28.98 12.29 22.60
N VAL A 256 -28.41 11.89 21.45
CA VAL A 256 -27.45 10.78 21.40
C VAL A 256 -26.18 11.11 22.19
N VAL A 257 -25.64 12.33 22.06
CA VAL A 257 -24.48 12.77 22.85
C VAL A 257 -24.81 12.75 24.34
N GLU A 258 -25.95 13.30 24.76
CA GLU A 258 -26.41 13.29 26.15
C GLU A 258 -26.56 11.87 26.69
N LYS A 259 -27.25 10.98 25.96
CA LYS A 259 -27.42 9.58 26.36
C LYS A 259 -26.09 8.82 26.44
N ILE A 260 -25.14 9.11 25.56
CA ILE A 260 -23.80 8.51 25.67
C ILE A 260 -23.10 9.05 26.92
N LYS A 261 -23.15 10.35 27.19
CA LYS A 261 -22.54 10.93 28.39
C LYS A 261 -23.18 10.42 29.68
N GLU A 262 -24.50 10.23 29.70
CA GLU A 262 -25.26 9.84 30.88
C GLU A 262 -25.28 8.31 31.11
N TYR A 263 -25.43 7.51 30.06
CA TYR A 263 -25.70 6.07 30.18
C TYR A 263 -24.56 5.16 29.74
N HIS A 264 -23.62 5.64 28.91
CA HIS A 264 -22.48 4.81 28.55
C HIS A 264 -21.59 4.58 29.78
N VAL A 265 -21.16 3.34 30.01
CA VAL A 265 -20.31 2.96 31.17
C VAL A 265 -19.02 3.79 31.26
N TYR A 266 -18.57 4.32 30.12
CA TYR A 266 -17.41 5.20 30.00
C TYR A 266 -17.78 6.60 29.47
N GLY A 267 -19.02 7.05 29.66
CA GLY A 267 -19.50 8.34 29.17
C GLY A 267 -18.61 9.49 29.65
N ASP A 268 -18.16 9.46 30.90
CA ASP A 268 -17.31 10.49 31.49
C ASP A 268 -15.91 10.61 30.87
N SER A 269 -15.29 9.48 30.46
CA SER A 269 -13.94 9.49 29.86
C SER A 269 -13.95 9.86 28.37
N ILE A 270 -15.13 9.91 27.73
CA ILE A 270 -15.27 10.34 26.35
C ILE A 270 -15.60 11.83 26.32
N SER A 271 -14.75 12.62 25.66
CA SER A 271 -15.03 14.05 25.47
C SER A 271 -16.18 14.25 24.48
N GLU A 272 -17.00 15.26 24.71
CA GLU A 272 -18.07 15.64 23.78
C GLU A 272 -17.51 15.98 22.38
N GLN A 273 -16.34 16.62 22.35
CA GLN A 273 -15.62 16.93 21.11
C GLN A 273 -15.30 15.66 20.29
N THR A 274 -14.93 14.56 20.96
CA THR A 274 -14.67 13.27 20.29
C THR A 274 -15.93 12.69 19.66
N LEU A 275 -17.06 12.79 20.35
CA LEU A 275 -18.35 12.31 19.81
C LEU A 275 -18.80 13.14 18.61
N ILE A 276 -18.65 14.46 18.70
CA ILE A 276 -18.95 15.39 17.61
C ILE A 276 -18.04 15.12 16.40
N ASP A 277 -16.74 14.92 16.63
CA ASP A 277 -15.78 14.57 15.56
C ASP A 277 -16.16 13.27 14.86
N ALA A 278 -16.52 12.24 15.63
CA ALA A 278 -16.96 10.96 15.08
C ALA A 278 -18.27 11.10 14.27
N ALA A 279 -19.23 11.89 14.76
CA ALA A 279 -20.48 12.15 14.04
C ALA A 279 -20.23 12.89 12.71
N ILE A 280 -19.38 13.93 12.72
CA ILE A 280 -19.03 14.68 11.50
C ILE A 280 -18.29 13.79 10.50
N LYS A 281 -17.33 12.99 10.97
CA LYS A 281 -16.59 12.03 10.13
C LYS A 281 -17.55 11.02 9.48
N GLY A 282 -18.42 10.39 10.26
CA GLY A 282 -19.41 9.44 9.74
C GLY A 282 -20.36 10.05 8.71
N MET A 283 -20.81 11.29 8.93
CA MET A 283 -21.62 12.00 7.93
C MET A 283 -20.87 12.27 6.63
N ALA A 284 -19.60 12.69 6.71
CA ALA A 284 -18.79 13.00 5.53
C ALA A 284 -18.45 11.73 4.73
N GLU A 285 -17.98 10.68 5.40
CA GLU A 285 -17.52 9.43 4.79
C GLU A 285 -18.68 8.63 4.16
N LYS A 286 -19.92 8.83 4.62
CA LYS A 286 -21.09 8.19 3.99
C LYS A 286 -21.47 8.81 2.63
N THR A 287 -20.89 9.95 2.25
CA THR A 287 -21.21 10.61 0.98
C THR A 287 -20.46 10.00 -0.21
N ASP A 288 -19.17 9.75 -0.06
CA ASP A 288 -18.31 9.07 -1.03
C ASP A 288 -16.96 8.70 -0.38
N ILE A 289 -16.15 7.87 -1.06
CA ILE A 289 -14.85 7.38 -0.56
C ILE A 289 -13.74 8.44 -0.46
N HIS A 290 -13.99 9.67 -0.89
CA HIS A 290 -13.02 10.76 -0.91
C HIS A 290 -13.38 11.90 0.06
N SER A 291 -14.64 12.01 0.46
CA SER A 291 -15.14 13.01 1.39
C SER A 291 -14.81 12.60 2.83
N CYS A 292 -14.25 13.52 3.60
CA CYS A 292 -13.82 13.26 4.97
C CYS A 292 -13.81 14.53 5.82
N PHE A 293 -13.65 14.36 7.13
CA PHE A 293 -13.44 15.46 8.07
C PHE A 293 -12.06 15.35 8.71
N TRP A 294 -11.32 16.45 8.68
CA TRP A 294 -10.04 16.60 9.36
C TRP A 294 -10.22 17.52 10.56
N THR A 295 -9.84 17.01 11.73
CA THR A 295 -9.60 17.82 12.92
C THR A 295 -8.48 18.82 12.68
N GLU A 296 -8.33 19.81 13.56
CA GLU A 296 -7.22 20.77 13.51
C GLU A 296 -5.86 20.07 13.38
N LYS A 297 -5.59 19.08 14.24
CA LYS A 297 -4.34 18.32 14.20
C LYS A 297 -4.14 17.59 12.87
N GLU A 298 -5.17 16.89 12.39
CA GLU A 298 -5.09 16.14 11.13
C GLU A 298 -4.88 17.07 9.93
N TRP A 299 -5.52 18.24 9.94
CA TRP A 299 -5.32 19.25 8.91
C TRP A 299 -3.90 19.84 8.97
N ASP A 300 -3.42 20.17 10.15
CA ASP A 300 -2.05 20.63 10.37
C ASP A 300 -1.00 19.62 9.90
N ASP A 301 -1.20 18.34 10.23
CA ASP A 301 -0.34 17.24 9.83
C ASP A 301 -0.39 17.04 8.30
N PHE A 302 -1.57 17.16 7.68
CA PHE A 302 -1.74 17.12 6.22
C PHE A 302 -0.98 18.27 5.53
N ILE A 303 -1.11 19.51 6.02
CA ILE A 303 -0.41 20.68 5.46
C ILE A 303 1.10 20.50 5.56
N LYS A 304 1.60 20.10 6.74
CA LYS A 304 3.04 19.90 6.98
C LYS A 304 3.63 18.78 6.12
N SER A 305 2.85 17.74 5.83
CA SER A 305 3.30 16.55 5.08
C SER A 305 3.11 16.64 3.56
N THR A 306 2.11 17.38 3.08
CA THR A 306 1.68 17.35 1.68
C THR A 306 1.96 18.65 0.93
N ILE A 307 1.89 19.82 1.59
CA ILE A 307 2.09 21.12 0.92
C ILE A 307 3.56 21.54 0.95
N ASN A 308 4.30 21.15 1.98
CA ASN A 308 5.75 21.37 2.03
C ASN A 308 6.48 20.22 1.30
N GLU A 309 6.51 20.25 -0.03
CA GLU A 309 7.29 19.30 -0.87
C GLU A 309 8.81 19.34 -0.54
N GLU A 310 9.26 20.40 0.12
CA GLU A 310 10.64 20.59 0.55
C GLU A 310 10.79 20.30 2.04
N TYR A 311 11.51 19.23 2.38
CA TYR A 311 11.99 19.01 3.73
C TYR A 311 13.48 19.34 3.80
N VAL A 312 13.95 19.80 4.97
CA VAL A 312 15.38 20.03 5.17
C VAL A 312 16.04 18.75 5.69
N GLY A 313 17.04 18.26 4.97
CA GLY A 313 17.74 17.02 5.27
C GLY A 313 18.98 16.82 4.39
N ILE A 314 19.32 15.56 4.10
CA ILE A 314 20.54 15.21 3.35
C ILE A 314 20.28 14.51 2.01
N GLY A 315 19.02 14.12 1.72
CA GLY A 315 18.62 13.49 0.47
C GLY A 315 19.19 12.09 0.29
N VAL A 316 18.70 11.11 1.06
CA VAL A 316 19.15 9.71 0.97
C VAL A 316 17.99 8.75 1.22
N TYR A 317 17.92 7.69 0.43
CA TYR A 317 17.03 6.55 0.67
C TYR A 317 17.80 5.49 1.45
N VAL A 318 17.25 5.07 2.59
CA VAL A 318 17.91 4.13 3.52
C VAL A 318 16.92 3.03 3.87
N ASN A 319 17.43 1.81 4.05
CA ASN A 319 16.69 0.70 4.63
C ASN A 319 17.47 0.10 5.80
N LYS A 320 16.79 -0.59 6.71
CA LYS A 320 17.41 -1.34 7.79
C LYS A 320 17.44 -2.83 7.44
N GLN A 321 18.62 -3.37 7.18
CA GLN A 321 18.84 -4.80 6.88
C GLN A 321 19.71 -5.42 7.98
N ASN A 322 19.25 -6.53 8.59
CA ASN A 322 19.95 -7.23 9.67
C ASN A 322 20.42 -6.30 10.81
N GLY A 323 19.61 -5.29 11.15
CA GLY A 323 19.93 -4.33 12.21
C GLY A 323 20.84 -3.17 11.79
N VAL A 324 21.34 -3.16 10.56
CA VAL A 324 22.24 -2.13 10.01
C VAL A 324 21.49 -1.25 9.02
N PHE A 325 21.67 0.06 9.11
CA PHE A 325 21.13 1.01 8.13
C PHE A 325 22.02 1.06 6.90
N THR A 326 21.45 0.71 5.75
CA THR A 326 22.14 0.63 4.47
C THR A 326 21.50 1.61 3.50
N VAL A 327 22.32 2.42 2.84
CA VAL A 327 21.90 3.34 1.79
C VAL A 327 21.40 2.52 0.60
N ILE A 328 20.14 2.73 0.21
CA ILE A 328 19.58 2.20 -1.03
C ILE A 328 20.18 2.98 -2.21
N ALA A 329 20.03 4.30 -2.17
CA ALA A 329 20.58 5.25 -3.13
C ALA A 329 20.58 6.66 -2.50
N PRO A 330 21.57 7.52 -2.80
CA PRO A 330 21.49 8.94 -2.48
C PRO A 330 20.66 9.68 -3.54
N LEU A 331 20.05 10.79 -3.16
CA LEU A 331 19.54 11.73 -4.15
C LEU A 331 20.73 12.43 -4.81
N TYR A 332 20.91 12.25 -6.12
CA TYR A 332 22.12 12.71 -6.81
C TYR A 332 22.30 14.24 -6.85
N SER A 333 21.22 15.01 -6.70
CA SER A 333 21.28 16.48 -6.52
C SER A 333 21.53 16.91 -5.07
N GLY A 334 21.46 15.99 -4.10
CA GLY A 334 21.42 16.28 -2.68
C GLY A 334 22.78 16.25 -1.96
N PRO A 335 22.85 16.74 -0.70
CA PRO A 335 24.07 16.79 0.11
C PRO A 335 24.77 15.44 0.29
N ALA A 336 24.02 14.35 0.50
CA ALA A 336 24.58 13.03 0.70
C ALA A 336 25.48 12.60 -0.47
N TYR A 337 24.98 12.74 -1.70
CA TYR A 337 25.76 12.37 -2.88
C TYR A 337 26.99 13.26 -3.06
N LYS A 338 26.83 14.59 -2.88
CA LYS A 338 27.92 15.58 -2.97
C LYS A 338 29.05 15.29 -1.98
N ALA A 339 28.71 14.85 -0.76
CA ALA A 339 29.66 14.48 0.27
C ALA A 339 30.28 13.08 0.08
N GLY A 340 29.93 12.39 -1.01
CA GLY A 340 30.53 11.12 -1.37
C GLY A 340 29.80 9.88 -0.87
N ILE A 341 28.58 10.00 -0.30
CA ILE A 341 27.73 8.85 0.04
C ILE A 341 27.30 8.14 -1.24
N ARG A 342 27.29 6.81 -1.21
CA ARG A 342 26.97 5.93 -2.34
C ARG A 342 25.99 4.83 -1.90
N SER A 343 25.35 4.21 -2.88
CA SER A 343 24.51 3.04 -2.69
C SER A 343 25.31 1.93 -1.99
N LYS A 344 24.65 1.17 -1.11
CA LYS A 344 25.22 0.12 -0.26
C LYS A 344 26.15 0.58 0.88
N ASP A 345 26.35 1.88 1.05
CA ASP A 345 27.02 2.39 2.25
C ASP A 345 26.26 2.00 3.52
N GLN A 346 26.99 1.53 4.53
CA GLN A 346 26.42 1.23 5.85
C GLN A 346 26.63 2.42 6.78
N ILE A 347 25.53 2.97 7.28
CA ILE A 347 25.55 4.07 8.25
C ILE A 347 25.57 3.44 9.65
N LEU A 348 26.70 3.58 10.34
CA LEU A 348 26.93 2.94 11.64
C LEU A 348 26.59 3.88 12.81
N LYS A 349 26.94 5.16 12.67
CA LYS A 349 26.72 6.19 13.69
C LYS A 349 26.29 7.51 13.06
N ILE A 350 25.55 8.29 13.84
CA ILE A 350 25.22 9.69 13.56
C ILE A 350 25.68 10.51 14.76
N ASP A 351 26.49 11.53 14.50
CA ASP A 351 27.09 12.42 15.50
C ASP A 351 27.76 11.62 16.63
N GLY A 352 28.59 10.65 16.26
CA GLY A 352 29.31 9.77 17.18
C GLY A 352 28.46 8.71 17.90
N THR A 353 27.12 8.76 17.77
CA THR A 353 26.21 7.84 18.46
C THR A 353 25.80 6.68 17.56
N SER A 354 25.91 5.44 18.05
CA SER A 354 25.41 4.25 17.34
C SER A 354 23.92 4.37 17.05
N ILE A 355 23.51 4.02 15.83
CA ILE A 355 22.11 4.07 15.40
C ILE A 355 21.44 2.70 15.33
N SER A 356 22.14 1.59 15.55
CA SER A 356 21.61 0.23 15.32
C SER A 356 20.28 -0.09 16.04
N HIS A 357 20.01 0.54 17.18
CA HIS A 357 18.78 0.36 17.95
C HIS A 357 17.59 1.17 17.43
N LEU A 358 17.83 2.23 16.63
CA LEU A 358 16.79 3.13 16.16
C LEU A 358 15.83 2.45 15.19
N SER A 359 14.56 2.86 15.23
CA SER A 359 13.58 2.62 14.18
C SER A 359 13.83 3.53 12.95
N MET A 360 13.17 3.23 11.83
CA MET A 360 13.23 4.10 10.64
C MET A 360 12.68 5.51 10.93
N GLU A 361 11.65 5.63 11.77
CA GLU A 361 11.05 6.93 12.12
C GLU A 361 12.02 7.78 12.97
N GLU A 362 12.67 7.17 13.95
CA GLU A 362 13.68 7.85 14.77
C GLU A 362 14.88 8.28 13.94
N LEU A 363 15.33 7.43 12.99
CA LEU A 363 16.38 7.79 12.05
C LEU A 363 15.98 9.02 11.24
N GLN A 364 14.76 9.06 10.68
CA GLN A 364 14.28 10.20 9.91
C GLN A 364 14.26 11.50 10.74
N LYS A 365 13.77 11.44 11.98
CA LYS A 365 13.77 12.59 12.90
C LYS A 365 15.19 13.13 13.15
N ARG A 366 16.18 12.24 13.22
CA ARG A 366 17.59 12.62 13.45
C ARG A 366 18.27 13.22 12.22
N ILE A 367 17.91 12.73 11.04
CA ILE A 367 18.43 13.22 9.75
C ILE A 367 17.86 14.61 9.42
N LYS A 368 16.58 14.83 9.70
CA LYS A 368 15.94 16.14 9.56
C LYS A 368 16.51 17.14 10.57
N GLY A 369 16.50 18.41 10.21
CA GLY A 369 17.00 19.49 11.08
C GLY A 369 16.97 20.83 10.38
N GLU A 370 17.55 21.85 11.02
CA GLU A 370 17.58 23.20 10.48
C GLU A 370 18.53 23.33 9.29
N LYS A 371 18.18 24.21 8.35
CA LYS A 371 18.96 24.45 7.13
C LYS A 371 20.34 25.00 7.50
N GLY A 372 21.39 24.47 6.87
CA GLY A 372 22.77 24.90 7.08
C GLY A 372 23.46 24.27 8.31
N THR A 373 22.73 23.50 9.12
CA THR A 373 23.36 22.74 10.20
C THR A 373 24.10 21.51 9.67
N ASN A 374 25.16 21.09 10.36
CA ASN A 374 25.92 19.91 9.99
C ASN A 374 25.41 18.66 10.72
N ILE A 375 25.63 17.51 10.11
CA ILE A 375 25.45 16.17 10.68
C ILE A 375 26.63 15.30 10.25
N VAL A 376 27.17 14.50 11.16
CA VAL A 376 28.33 13.64 10.89
C VAL A 376 27.88 12.19 10.82
N PHE A 377 28.08 11.56 9.68
CA PHE A 377 27.82 10.14 9.49
C PHE A 377 29.11 9.36 9.62
N THR A 378 29.14 8.33 10.47
CA THR A 378 30.19 7.31 10.42
C THR A 378 29.74 6.20 9.48
N VAL A 379 30.43 6.09 8.35
CA VAL A 379 30.04 5.22 7.23
C VAL A 379 31.09 4.15 6.99
N TYR A 380 30.64 2.92 6.78
CA TYR A 380 31.45 1.85 6.23
C TYR A 380 31.04 1.57 4.79
N ARG A 381 32.05 1.49 3.91
CA ARG A 381 31.90 1.08 2.52
C ARG A 381 32.78 -0.13 2.28
N ALA A 382 32.25 -1.12 1.56
CA ALA A 382 33.01 -2.29 1.16
C ALA A 382 34.31 -1.88 0.44
N GLY A 383 35.42 -2.52 0.78
CA GLY A 383 36.75 -2.17 0.27
C GLY A 383 37.48 -1.08 1.06
N TRP A 384 36.86 -0.44 2.04
CA TRP A 384 37.57 0.41 2.99
C TRP A 384 38.16 -0.40 4.14
N ALA A 385 39.39 -0.07 4.54
CA ALA A 385 40.05 -0.73 5.68
C ALA A 385 39.38 -0.41 7.03
N LYS A 386 38.71 0.74 7.14
CA LYS A 386 37.97 1.19 8.32
C LYS A 386 36.82 2.14 7.92
N GLU A 387 35.84 2.28 8.80
CA GLU A 387 34.80 3.30 8.68
C GLU A 387 35.40 4.72 8.63
N LYS A 388 34.70 5.63 7.95
CA LYS A 388 35.09 7.04 7.83
C LYS A 388 33.95 7.94 8.28
N GLU A 389 34.32 9.09 8.84
CA GLU A 389 33.36 10.15 9.12
C GLU A 389 33.17 11.03 7.89
N ILE A 390 31.91 11.31 7.57
CA ILE A 390 31.49 12.16 6.47
C ILE A 390 30.58 13.24 7.06
N THR A 391 31.03 14.49 6.98
CA THR A 391 30.23 15.64 7.38
C THR A 391 29.31 16.06 6.25
N LEU A 392 28.04 16.22 6.57
CA LEU A 392 26.96 16.59 5.66
C LEU A 392 26.33 17.89 6.14
N THR A 393 26.05 18.81 5.23
CA THR A 393 25.29 20.03 5.55
C THR A 393 23.84 19.83 5.13
N ARG A 394 22.89 20.12 6.02
CA ARG A 394 21.47 19.97 5.75
C ARG A 394 20.99 21.06 4.78
N GLU A 395 20.36 20.64 3.69
CA GLU A 395 19.81 21.51 2.64
C GLU A 395 18.32 21.18 2.42
N PRO A 396 17.52 22.12 1.87
CA PRO A 396 16.21 21.79 1.33
C PRO A 396 16.35 20.69 0.27
N ILE A 397 15.67 19.57 0.50
CA ILE A 397 15.66 18.43 -0.39
C ILE A 397 14.43 18.53 -1.27
N ARG A 398 14.67 18.57 -2.57
CA ARG A 398 13.63 18.50 -3.60
C ARG A 398 13.65 17.13 -4.25
N ILE A 399 12.57 16.38 -4.10
CA ILE A 399 12.39 15.12 -4.81
C ILE A 399 12.01 15.47 -6.27
N PRO A 400 12.71 14.92 -7.29
CA PRO A 400 12.35 15.16 -8.68
C PRO A 400 10.94 14.67 -8.97
N SER A 401 10.14 15.47 -9.69
CA SER A 401 8.78 15.07 -10.09
C SER A 401 8.80 14.08 -11.27
N LEU A 402 9.93 13.97 -11.97
CA LEU A 402 10.11 13.08 -13.10
C LEU A 402 11.55 12.57 -13.23
N PHE A 403 11.68 11.50 -14.00
CA PHE A 403 12.94 10.94 -14.48
C PHE A 403 12.87 10.86 -16.01
N TYR A 404 14.00 11.05 -16.70
CA TYR A 404 14.03 10.99 -18.16
C TYR A 404 15.33 10.41 -18.68
N ASP A 405 15.30 9.74 -19.82
CA ASP A 405 16.47 9.25 -20.55
C ASP A 405 16.22 9.28 -22.06
N MET A 406 17.30 9.34 -22.84
CA MET A 406 17.27 9.08 -24.28
C MET A 406 17.45 7.58 -24.50
N LEU A 407 16.45 6.93 -25.08
CA LEU A 407 16.52 5.53 -25.48
C LEU A 407 17.11 5.42 -26.90
N PRO A 408 17.51 4.21 -27.33
CA PRO A 408 17.90 3.95 -28.71
C PRO A 408 16.85 4.43 -29.74
N ALA A 409 17.23 4.53 -31.01
CA ALA A 409 16.37 5.06 -32.07
C ALA A 409 15.82 6.48 -31.84
N SER A 410 16.52 7.30 -31.04
CA SER A 410 16.16 8.69 -30.74
C SER A 410 14.79 8.84 -30.05
N ILE A 411 14.45 7.90 -29.16
CA ILE A 411 13.19 7.93 -28.42
C ILE A 411 13.44 8.55 -27.05
N GLY A 412 12.82 9.69 -26.77
CA GLY A 412 12.80 10.26 -25.44
C GLY A 412 11.84 9.48 -24.54
N TYR A 413 12.27 9.20 -23.32
CA TYR A 413 11.43 8.60 -22.29
C TYR A 413 11.36 9.54 -21.09
N ILE A 414 10.15 9.80 -20.60
CA ILE A 414 9.90 10.59 -19.40
C ILE A 414 8.95 9.79 -18.50
N ARG A 415 9.38 9.48 -17.28
CA ARG A 415 8.53 8.93 -16.22
C ARG A 415 8.15 10.04 -15.26
N LEU A 416 6.89 10.45 -15.28
CA LEU A 416 6.34 11.45 -14.37
C LEU A 416 5.77 10.73 -13.14
N THR A 417 6.39 10.90 -11.97
CA THR A 417 5.99 10.19 -10.75
C THR A 417 4.83 10.87 -10.02
N GLN A 418 4.71 12.19 -10.15
CA GLN A 418 3.61 12.96 -9.55
C GLN A 418 3.42 14.29 -10.25
N PHE A 419 2.18 14.78 -10.30
CA PHE A 419 1.86 16.15 -10.72
C PHE A 419 2.08 17.12 -9.55
N GLY A 420 3.35 17.34 -9.18
CA GLY A 420 3.76 18.30 -8.15
C GLY A 420 3.89 19.73 -8.70
N GLN A 421 4.09 20.72 -7.80
CA GLN A 421 4.07 22.14 -8.18
C GLN A 421 5.11 22.51 -9.26
N LYS A 422 6.26 21.82 -9.26
CA LYS A 422 7.36 22.10 -10.19
C LYS A 422 7.41 21.13 -11.39
N ALA A 423 6.47 20.20 -11.50
CA ALA A 423 6.50 19.16 -12.52
C ALA A 423 6.39 19.72 -13.95
N THR A 424 5.62 20.80 -14.17
CA THR A 424 5.54 21.48 -15.47
C THR A 424 6.90 22.01 -15.93
N GLN A 425 7.67 22.60 -15.02
CA GLN A 425 9.01 23.13 -15.32
C GLN A 425 10.02 21.99 -15.53
N ASP A 426 9.95 20.94 -14.71
CA ASP A 426 10.82 19.77 -14.90
C ASP A 426 10.54 19.10 -16.25
N MET A 427 9.27 19.01 -16.66
CA MET A 427 8.85 18.50 -17.97
C MET A 427 9.44 19.33 -19.09
N GLU A 428 9.37 20.66 -18.99
CA GLU A 428 9.94 21.56 -19.98
C GLU A 428 11.45 21.36 -20.13
N ASN A 429 12.18 21.31 -19.02
CA ASN A 429 13.62 21.12 -19.01
C ASN A 429 14.01 19.76 -19.62
N ALA A 430 13.28 18.69 -19.26
CA ALA A 430 13.51 17.36 -19.79
C ALA A 430 13.27 17.31 -21.30
N LEU A 431 12.16 17.90 -21.77
CA LEU A 431 11.84 17.99 -23.19
C LEU A 431 12.93 18.76 -23.94
N GLN A 432 13.36 19.93 -23.46
CA GLN A 432 14.41 20.72 -24.11
C GLN A 432 15.73 19.93 -24.25
N ILE A 433 16.14 19.22 -23.22
CA ILE A 433 17.35 18.37 -23.25
C ILE A 433 17.17 17.21 -24.23
N LEU A 434 16.04 16.51 -24.20
CA LEU A 434 15.77 15.39 -25.10
C LEU A 434 15.73 15.85 -26.57
N TYR A 435 15.10 16.98 -26.87
CA TYR A 435 15.12 17.57 -28.21
C TYR A 435 16.53 17.96 -28.65
N GLY A 436 17.30 18.62 -27.78
CA GLY A 436 18.68 18.99 -28.06
C GLY A 436 19.56 17.77 -28.40
N ASN A 437 19.22 16.62 -27.82
CA ASN A 437 19.88 15.33 -28.08
C ASN A 437 19.29 14.56 -29.28
N GLY A 438 18.38 15.17 -30.05
CA GLY A 438 17.86 14.63 -31.31
C GLY A 438 16.62 13.73 -31.17
N MET A 439 15.81 13.89 -30.11
CA MET A 439 14.56 13.15 -29.93
C MET A 439 13.63 13.23 -31.17
N LYS A 440 13.15 12.07 -31.63
CA LYS A 440 12.21 11.89 -32.75
C LYS A 440 10.89 11.22 -32.35
N GLY A 441 10.74 10.82 -31.10
CA GLY A 441 9.53 10.23 -30.55
C GLY A 441 9.57 10.29 -29.02
N LEU A 442 8.41 10.30 -28.37
CA LEU A 442 8.30 10.44 -26.92
C LEU A 442 7.44 9.34 -26.32
N ILE A 443 7.92 8.77 -25.22
CA ILE A 443 7.13 7.91 -24.34
C ILE A 443 6.98 8.63 -23.00
N LEU A 444 5.75 8.96 -22.64
CA LEU A 444 5.39 9.53 -21.34
C LEU A 444 4.81 8.42 -20.45
N ASP A 445 5.53 8.05 -19.41
CA ASP A 445 5.11 7.00 -18.49
C ASP A 445 4.40 7.61 -17.27
N LEU A 446 3.10 7.31 -17.16
CA LEU A 446 2.20 7.72 -16.08
C LEU A 446 1.81 6.53 -15.17
N ARG A 447 2.42 5.35 -15.36
CA ARG A 447 2.17 4.18 -14.51
C ARG A 447 2.54 4.49 -13.07
N ASN A 448 1.75 3.98 -12.13
CA ASN A 448 1.89 4.23 -10.69
C ASN A 448 1.81 5.72 -10.28
N ASN A 449 1.26 6.59 -11.14
CA ASN A 449 1.06 8.00 -10.82
C ASN A 449 -0.40 8.26 -10.43
N GLY A 450 -0.63 8.41 -9.12
CA GLY A 450 -1.95 8.69 -8.54
C GLY A 450 -2.49 10.11 -8.80
N GLY A 451 -1.78 10.93 -9.56
CA GLY A 451 -2.17 12.27 -9.97
C GLY A 451 -1.45 13.38 -9.21
N GLY A 452 -2.17 14.44 -8.87
CA GLY A 452 -1.64 15.64 -8.20
C GLY A 452 -2.43 16.89 -8.60
N TRP A 453 -1.75 18.03 -8.72
CA TRP A 453 -2.36 19.31 -9.02
C TRP A 453 -3.02 19.32 -10.42
N LEU A 454 -4.27 19.78 -10.48
CA LEU A 454 -5.03 19.86 -11.74
C LEU A 454 -4.34 20.81 -12.71
N GLU A 455 -3.93 21.98 -12.23
CA GLU A 455 -3.32 23.03 -13.03
C GLU A 455 -2.07 22.51 -13.74
N THR A 456 -1.22 21.77 -13.01
CA THR A 456 -0.05 21.09 -13.56
C THR A 456 -0.43 20.07 -14.64
N ALA A 457 -1.53 19.32 -14.46
CA ALA A 457 -2.02 18.38 -15.47
C ALA A 457 -2.45 19.08 -16.76
N ILE A 458 -3.20 20.19 -16.62
CA ILE A 458 -3.64 21.03 -17.74
C ILE A 458 -2.42 21.62 -18.46
N GLU A 459 -1.47 22.19 -17.73
CA GLU A 459 -0.24 22.77 -18.29
C GLU A 459 0.62 21.72 -19.01
N ILE A 460 0.73 20.50 -18.48
CA ILE A 460 1.46 19.41 -19.15
C ILE A 460 0.73 18.97 -20.42
N ALA A 461 -0.60 18.81 -20.40
CA ALA A 461 -1.36 18.47 -21.60
C ALA A 461 -1.28 19.57 -22.68
N ASP A 462 -1.29 20.83 -22.26
CA ASP A 462 -1.19 22.01 -23.14
C ASP A 462 0.09 21.99 -23.99
N LYS A 463 1.21 21.50 -23.45
CA LYS A 463 2.49 21.38 -24.17
C LYS A 463 2.42 20.50 -25.42
N PHE A 464 1.41 19.65 -25.55
CA PHE A 464 1.31 18.67 -26.64
C PHE A 464 0.12 18.92 -27.58
N LEU A 465 -0.78 19.84 -27.25
CA LEU A 465 -2.01 20.11 -28.02
C LEU A 465 -1.96 21.47 -28.72
N ASP A 466 -2.62 21.55 -29.88
CA ASP A 466 -2.78 22.83 -30.58
C ASP A 466 -3.72 23.76 -29.81
N LYS A 467 -3.57 25.07 -30.02
CA LYS A 467 -4.40 26.10 -29.40
C LYS A 467 -5.89 25.81 -29.51
N GLY A 468 -6.60 25.94 -28.38
CA GLY A 468 -8.07 25.87 -28.31
C GLY A 468 -8.64 24.45 -28.24
N LYS A 469 -7.81 23.41 -28.15
CA LYS A 469 -8.30 22.04 -27.90
C LYS A 469 -8.73 21.90 -26.44
N LEU A 470 -9.94 21.38 -26.23
CA LEU A 470 -10.46 21.05 -24.90
C LEU A 470 -9.62 19.96 -24.26
N ILE A 471 -9.08 20.21 -23.07
CA ILE A 471 -8.33 19.22 -22.29
C ILE A 471 -9.30 18.46 -21.39
N ALA A 472 -10.04 19.19 -20.55
CA ALA A 472 -11.07 18.66 -19.69
C ALA A 472 -12.05 19.77 -19.29
N TYR A 473 -13.14 19.41 -18.65
CA TYR A 473 -13.95 20.35 -17.89
C TYR A 473 -14.38 19.75 -16.56
N SER A 474 -14.55 20.58 -15.54
CA SER A 474 -15.18 20.19 -14.28
C SER A 474 -16.59 20.75 -14.22
N GLU A 475 -17.51 19.99 -13.63
CA GLU A 475 -18.87 20.45 -13.44
C GLU A 475 -19.43 19.97 -12.10
N GLY A 476 -19.87 20.93 -11.27
CA GLY A 476 -20.50 20.68 -9.99
C GLY A 476 -22.01 20.88 -10.00
N ARG A 477 -22.64 20.34 -8.95
CA ARG A 477 -24.07 20.49 -8.68
C ARG A 477 -24.42 21.93 -8.28
N ASN A 478 -23.63 22.54 -7.41
CA ASN A 478 -23.82 23.92 -6.97
C ASN A 478 -23.08 24.86 -7.94
N LYS A 479 -23.83 25.62 -8.75
CA LYS A 479 -23.25 26.50 -9.76
C LYS A 479 -22.54 27.74 -9.19
N GLN A 480 -22.77 28.08 -7.92
CA GLN A 480 -22.05 29.17 -7.25
C GLN A 480 -20.70 28.69 -6.71
N GLU A 481 -20.69 27.54 -6.04
CA GLU A 481 -19.47 26.99 -5.42
C GLU A 481 -18.58 26.19 -6.38
N ALA A 482 -19.18 25.56 -7.38
CA ALA A 482 -18.53 24.70 -8.36
C ALA A 482 -19.16 24.89 -9.76
N PRO A 483 -19.05 26.11 -10.35
CA PRO A 483 -19.51 26.35 -11.71
C PRO A 483 -18.79 25.42 -12.70
N LYS A 484 -19.36 25.29 -13.89
CA LYS A 484 -18.67 24.59 -14.98
C LYS A 484 -17.39 25.36 -15.33
N GLN A 485 -16.25 24.69 -15.23
CA GLN A 485 -14.94 25.25 -15.61
C GLN A 485 -14.37 24.45 -16.77
N VAL A 486 -13.97 25.14 -17.83
CA VAL A 486 -13.47 24.54 -19.07
C VAL A 486 -11.99 24.85 -19.21
N TYR A 487 -11.19 23.81 -19.42
CA TYR A 487 -9.75 23.91 -19.56
C TYR A 487 -9.36 23.63 -21.01
N ASN A 488 -8.98 24.69 -21.74
CA ASN A 488 -8.52 24.58 -23.11
C ASN A 488 -7.01 24.80 -23.15
N SER A 489 -6.35 24.12 -24.07
CA SER A 489 -4.97 24.40 -24.47
C SER A 489 -4.82 25.82 -25.00
N THR A 490 -3.72 26.46 -24.65
CA THR A 490 -3.42 27.85 -24.98
C THR A 490 -2.52 27.94 -26.21
N GLU A 491 -1.31 27.36 -26.15
CA GLU A 491 -0.37 27.35 -27.25
C GLU A 491 0.72 26.28 -27.03
N ARG A 492 0.87 25.38 -28.01
CA ARG A 492 1.94 24.38 -28.04
C ARG A 492 3.34 24.97 -28.24
N GLY A 493 3.41 26.18 -28.79
CA GLY A 493 4.61 26.80 -29.34
C GLY A 493 5.11 26.09 -30.61
N ASP A 494 6.33 26.42 -31.02
CA ASP A 494 6.99 25.91 -32.25
C ASP A 494 7.52 24.47 -32.13
N ARG A 495 7.06 23.69 -31.15
CA ARG A 495 7.55 22.32 -30.93
C ARG A 495 7.15 21.43 -32.12
N PRO A 496 8.08 20.62 -32.66
CA PRO A 496 7.77 19.73 -33.77
C PRO A 496 6.74 18.67 -33.35
N TYR A 497 5.95 18.18 -34.30
CA TYR A 497 5.21 16.94 -34.08
C TYR A 497 6.16 15.75 -34.15
N TYR A 498 6.05 14.86 -33.19
CA TYR A 498 6.70 13.56 -33.16
C TYR A 498 5.69 12.53 -32.61
N PRO A 499 5.82 11.26 -33.01
CA PRO A 499 5.00 10.19 -32.45
C PRO A 499 5.11 10.16 -30.92
N MET A 500 3.98 9.91 -30.25
CA MET A 500 3.91 9.88 -28.79
C MET A 500 3.12 8.67 -28.32
N ALA A 501 3.62 8.02 -27.29
CA ALA A 501 2.91 6.99 -26.53
C ALA A 501 2.86 7.40 -25.06
N ILE A 502 1.78 7.02 -24.37
CA ILE A 502 1.62 7.21 -22.93
C ILE A 502 1.44 5.83 -22.30
N LEU A 503 2.26 5.51 -21.30
CA LEU A 503 2.12 4.26 -20.56
C LEU A 503 1.21 4.48 -19.36
N VAL A 504 0.22 3.62 -19.20
CA VAL A 504 -0.80 3.70 -18.13
C VAL A 504 -1.04 2.33 -17.49
N ASP A 505 -1.47 2.35 -16.22
CA ASP A 505 -1.86 1.18 -15.44
C ASP A 505 -3.04 1.51 -14.51
N SER A 506 -3.48 0.51 -13.76
CA SER A 506 -4.57 0.62 -12.78
C SER A 506 -4.30 1.62 -11.65
N SER A 507 -3.04 2.04 -11.45
CA SER A 507 -2.65 3.04 -10.46
C SER A 507 -2.54 4.46 -11.04
N SER A 508 -2.69 4.60 -12.35
CA SER A 508 -2.75 5.90 -13.04
C SER A 508 -4.09 6.56 -12.73
N ALA A 509 -4.11 7.64 -11.97
CA ALA A 509 -5.34 8.23 -11.45
C ALA A 509 -5.42 9.76 -11.60
N SER A 510 -6.63 10.30 -11.63
CA SER A 510 -6.91 11.74 -11.52
C SER A 510 -6.19 12.59 -12.58
N ALA A 511 -5.25 13.44 -12.20
CA ALA A 511 -4.45 14.25 -13.14
C ALA A 511 -3.83 13.40 -14.27
N SER A 512 -3.34 12.19 -13.97
CA SER A 512 -2.82 11.25 -14.97
C SER A 512 -3.87 10.89 -16.01
N GLU A 513 -5.12 10.71 -15.58
CA GLU A 513 -6.25 10.37 -16.45
C GLU A 513 -6.68 11.57 -17.31
N ILE A 514 -6.62 12.78 -16.77
CA ILE A 514 -6.88 14.00 -17.57
C ILE A 514 -5.86 14.13 -18.71
N VAL A 515 -4.57 13.94 -18.42
CA VAL A 515 -3.52 13.99 -19.45
C VAL A 515 -3.68 12.85 -20.45
N ALA A 516 -3.77 11.60 -19.98
CA ALA A 516 -3.92 10.44 -20.86
C ALA A 516 -5.16 10.54 -21.75
N GLY A 517 -6.31 10.84 -21.14
CA GLY A 517 -7.60 10.90 -21.84
C GLY A 517 -7.70 12.04 -22.84
N SER A 518 -7.20 13.22 -22.50
CA SER A 518 -7.20 14.36 -23.42
C SER A 518 -6.28 14.14 -24.62
N LEU A 519 -5.05 13.64 -24.40
CA LEU A 519 -4.09 13.39 -25.47
C LEU A 519 -4.51 12.21 -26.36
N SER A 520 -5.10 11.16 -25.79
CA SER A 520 -5.71 10.06 -26.54
C SER A 520 -6.89 10.55 -27.39
N TYR A 521 -7.82 11.30 -26.80
CA TYR A 521 -9.00 11.81 -27.51
C TYR A 521 -8.63 12.64 -28.74
N HIS A 522 -7.63 13.53 -28.61
CA HIS A 522 -7.14 14.35 -29.73
C HIS A 522 -6.24 13.59 -30.71
N LYS A 523 -6.08 12.27 -30.54
CA LYS A 523 -5.17 11.42 -31.32
C LYS A 523 -3.72 11.93 -31.31
N ARG A 524 -3.34 12.62 -30.22
CA ARG A 524 -2.00 13.16 -30.03
C ARG A 524 -1.03 12.08 -29.54
N ALA A 525 -1.51 11.15 -28.72
CA ALA A 525 -0.73 10.03 -28.24
C ALA A 525 -1.58 8.75 -28.22
N VAL A 526 -0.91 7.59 -28.36
CA VAL A 526 -1.52 6.28 -28.09
C VAL A 526 -1.30 5.91 -26.62
N LEU A 527 -2.29 5.31 -25.98
CA LEU A 527 -2.16 4.74 -24.64
C LEU A 527 -1.77 3.27 -24.73
N VAL A 528 -0.83 2.87 -23.87
CA VAL A 528 -0.28 1.52 -23.82
C VAL A 528 -0.29 1.02 -22.37
N GLY A 529 -0.77 -0.19 -22.13
CA GLY A 529 -0.75 -0.81 -20.80
C GLY A 529 -2.11 -1.33 -20.36
N GLN A 530 -2.61 -0.86 -19.23
CA GLN A 530 -3.90 -1.29 -18.65
C GLN A 530 -4.86 -0.12 -18.40
N LYS A 531 -6.13 -0.44 -18.16
CA LYS A 531 -7.15 0.54 -17.77
C LYS A 531 -6.71 1.33 -16.53
N THR A 532 -6.95 2.65 -16.55
CA THR A 532 -6.64 3.56 -15.44
C THR A 532 -7.60 3.44 -14.25
N PHE A 533 -7.26 4.08 -13.13
CA PHE A 533 -7.94 3.90 -11.84
C PHE A 533 -9.43 4.31 -11.84
N GLY A 534 -9.79 5.40 -12.51
CA GLY A 534 -11.15 5.94 -12.55
C GLY A 534 -11.46 6.93 -11.42
N LYS A 535 -10.56 7.86 -11.11
CA LYS A 535 -10.80 8.95 -10.14
C LYS A 535 -11.05 10.28 -10.87
N GLY A 536 -12.32 10.64 -11.01
CA GLY A 536 -12.74 11.86 -11.69
C GLY A 536 -13.35 12.92 -10.77
N SER A 537 -13.31 12.75 -9.45
CA SER A 537 -13.95 13.65 -8.49
C SER A 537 -13.06 14.83 -8.06
N VAL A 538 -13.68 15.97 -7.77
CA VAL A 538 -13.02 17.20 -7.29
C VAL A 538 -13.40 17.42 -5.84
N GLN A 539 -12.40 17.39 -4.94
CA GLN A 539 -12.60 17.67 -3.53
C GLN A 539 -12.20 19.11 -3.18
N ARG A 540 -12.95 19.74 -2.28
CA ARG A 540 -12.60 21.03 -1.68
C ARG A 540 -12.66 20.95 -0.16
N PRO A 541 -11.60 21.38 0.56
CA PRO A 541 -11.62 21.50 2.01
C PRO A 541 -12.26 22.83 2.44
N TYR A 542 -13.35 22.75 3.20
CA TYR A 542 -14.06 23.90 3.75
C TYR A 542 -13.73 24.07 5.23
N ALA A 543 -13.40 25.30 5.64
CA ALA A 543 -13.37 25.67 7.05
C ALA A 543 -14.81 25.77 7.57
N LEU A 544 -15.01 25.39 8.84
CA LEU A 544 -16.30 25.52 9.49
C LEU A 544 -16.33 26.81 10.31
N ASN A 545 -17.45 27.54 10.29
CA ASN A 545 -17.57 28.82 11.01
C ASN A 545 -17.27 28.69 12.51
N ASN A 546 -17.74 27.60 13.14
CA ASN A 546 -17.53 27.35 14.58
C ASN A 546 -16.24 26.59 14.88
N ARG A 547 -15.54 26.09 13.85
CA ARG A 547 -14.29 25.33 13.96
C ARG A 547 -13.36 25.70 12.80
N PRO A 548 -12.85 26.94 12.79
CA PRO A 548 -12.12 27.50 11.64
C PRO A 548 -10.82 26.76 11.34
N ASP A 549 -10.26 26.03 12.30
CA ASP A 549 -9.01 25.28 12.15
C ASP A 549 -9.21 23.82 11.69
N SER A 550 -10.46 23.35 11.67
CA SER A 550 -10.83 22.03 11.10
C SER A 550 -11.23 22.14 9.62
N ARG A 551 -11.24 21.03 8.88
CA ARG A 551 -11.64 21.00 7.47
C ARG A 551 -12.63 19.90 7.16
N LEU A 552 -13.78 20.27 6.60
CA LEU A 552 -14.67 19.34 5.91
C LEU A 552 -14.26 19.27 4.44
N LYS A 553 -13.66 18.16 4.02
CA LYS A 553 -13.33 17.91 2.62
C LYS A 553 -14.48 17.16 1.97
N ILE A 554 -15.08 17.75 0.94
CA ILE A 554 -16.21 17.15 0.23
C ILE A 554 -16.01 17.20 -1.27
N THR A 555 -16.57 16.20 -1.97
CA THR A 555 -16.65 16.21 -3.43
C THR A 555 -17.68 17.23 -3.91
N ILE A 556 -17.24 18.20 -4.71
CA ILE A 556 -18.07 19.32 -5.19
C ILE A 556 -18.34 19.27 -6.69
N ALA A 557 -17.52 18.55 -7.46
CA ALA A 557 -17.62 18.45 -8.91
C ALA A 557 -17.01 17.13 -9.42
N MET A 558 -17.30 16.83 -10.69
CA MET A 558 -16.67 15.75 -11.44
C MET A 558 -15.93 16.33 -12.67
N TYR A 559 -14.84 15.68 -13.06
CA TYR A 559 -14.10 15.92 -14.29
C TYR A 559 -14.64 15.07 -15.43
N TYR A 560 -14.66 15.69 -16.59
CA TYR A 560 -15.10 15.11 -17.84
C TYR A 560 -14.05 15.33 -18.92
N LEU A 561 -13.86 14.29 -19.74
CA LEU A 561 -13.01 14.33 -20.92
C LEU A 561 -13.71 15.09 -22.07
N PRO A 562 -12.99 15.41 -23.16
CA PRO A 562 -13.55 16.21 -24.24
C PRO A 562 -14.75 15.57 -24.97
N ASP A 563 -14.91 14.26 -24.90
CA ASP A 563 -16.09 13.52 -25.39
C ASP A 563 -17.27 13.50 -24.41
N GLY A 564 -17.14 14.18 -23.27
CA GLY A 564 -18.17 14.22 -22.23
C GLY A 564 -18.20 13.00 -21.32
N ARG A 565 -17.27 12.04 -21.46
CA ARG A 565 -17.17 10.91 -20.52
C ARG A 565 -16.70 11.40 -19.15
N CYS A 566 -17.38 10.95 -18.10
CA CYS A 566 -16.92 11.10 -16.72
C CYS A 566 -15.84 10.06 -16.45
N ILE A 567 -14.72 10.49 -15.87
CA ILE A 567 -13.60 9.59 -15.51
C ILE A 567 -13.96 8.75 -14.27
N ASN A 568 -14.78 9.31 -13.35
CA ASN A 568 -15.02 8.75 -12.04
C ASN A 568 -15.78 7.42 -12.13
N ASN A 569 -15.31 6.40 -11.42
CA ASN A 569 -16.04 5.15 -11.25
C ASN A 569 -17.41 5.41 -10.60
N GLU A 570 -18.40 4.61 -10.99
CA GLU A 570 -19.72 4.66 -10.38
C GLU A 570 -19.73 3.68 -9.21
N MET A 571 -20.17 4.13 -8.04
CA MET A 571 -20.20 3.34 -6.80
C MET A 571 -21.59 3.37 -6.18
N ASP A 572 -21.93 2.34 -5.42
CA ASP A 572 -23.13 2.35 -4.57
C ASP A 572 -22.88 3.08 -3.23
N SER A 573 -23.92 3.12 -2.39
CA SER A 573 -23.88 3.79 -1.08
C SER A 573 -22.91 3.17 -0.08
N ASP A 574 -22.40 1.97 -0.35
CA ASP A 574 -21.47 1.25 0.51
C ASP A 574 -20.05 1.27 -0.06
N GLY A 575 -19.83 2.05 -1.13
CA GLY A 575 -18.53 2.28 -1.74
C GLY A 575 -18.11 1.19 -2.73
N LYS A 576 -18.98 0.23 -3.06
CA LYS A 576 -18.68 -0.82 -4.04
C LYS A 576 -18.79 -0.26 -5.45
N ILE A 577 -17.78 -0.52 -6.27
CA ILE A 577 -17.76 -0.09 -7.67
C ILE A 577 -18.81 -0.88 -8.47
N LEU A 578 -19.77 -0.16 -9.03
CA LEU A 578 -20.78 -0.66 -9.96
C LEU A 578 -20.26 -0.66 -11.39
N LYS A 579 -19.44 0.34 -11.73
CA LYS A 579 -18.88 0.48 -13.08
C LYS A 579 -17.50 1.13 -13.03
N TYR A 580 -16.54 0.46 -13.66
CA TYR A 580 -15.21 0.97 -13.90
C TYR A 580 -15.23 1.85 -15.15
N ASN A 581 -15.19 3.17 -14.94
CA ASN A 581 -15.10 4.12 -16.05
C ASN A 581 -13.64 4.18 -16.50
N GLY A 582 -12.79 4.94 -15.80
CA GLY A 582 -11.36 5.06 -16.13
C GLY A 582 -11.11 5.32 -17.62
N ILE A 583 -9.93 4.97 -18.11
CA ILE A 583 -9.52 5.15 -19.50
C ILE A 583 -8.88 3.85 -19.98
N ASP A 584 -9.45 3.28 -21.03
CA ASP A 584 -8.90 2.10 -21.69
C ASP A 584 -7.72 2.46 -22.59
N PRO A 585 -6.62 1.68 -22.56
CA PRO A 585 -5.53 1.86 -23.49
C PRO A 585 -5.89 1.32 -24.88
N GLU A 586 -5.44 1.97 -25.96
CA GLU A 586 -5.61 1.44 -27.31
C GLU A 586 -4.70 0.22 -27.58
N ILE A 587 -3.55 0.14 -26.90
CA ILE A 587 -2.66 -1.02 -26.91
C ILE A 587 -2.66 -1.66 -25.52
N GLU A 588 -3.56 -2.61 -25.32
CA GLU A 588 -3.64 -3.36 -24.06
C GLU A 588 -2.45 -4.33 -23.91
N VAL A 589 -1.83 -4.30 -22.75
CA VAL A 589 -0.78 -5.24 -22.34
C VAL A 589 -1.24 -5.92 -21.07
N LYS A 590 -1.58 -7.21 -21.18
CA LYS A 590 -1.97 -8.01 -20.03
C LYS A 590 -0.77 -8.18 -19.10
N GLU A 591 -1.02 -8.04 -17.81
CA GLU A 591 -0.05 -8.47 -16.80
C GLU A 591 0.13 -9.98 -16.95
N GLU A 592 1.36 -10.40 -17.21
CA GLU A 592 1.72 -11.80 -16.99
C GLU A 592 1.77 -12.04 -15.49
N GLU A 593 1.37 -13.24 -15.05
CA GLU A 593 1.55 -13.65 -13.67
C GLU A 593 2.99 -13.35 -13.26
N ASN A 594 3.16 -12.62 -12.16
CA ASN A 594 4.47 -12.18 -11.70
C ASN A 594 5.32 -13.40 -11.30
N GLN A 595 6.04 -13.97 -12.28
CA GLN A 595 6.91 -15.11 -12.06
C GLN A 595 8.04 -14.76 -11.07
N GLU A 596 8.38 -13.48 -10.90
CA GLU A 596 9.34 -13.07 -9.87
C GLU A 596 8.80 -13.28 -8.46
N ALA A 597 7.48 -13.21 -8.23
CA ALA A 597 6.88 -13.48 -6.93
C ALA A 597 7.16 -14.94 -6.49
N ALA A 598 7.22 -15.88 -7.44
CA ALA A 598 7.55 -17.28 -7.17
C ALA A 598 9.00 -17.47 -6.67
N PHE A 599 9.90 -16.53 -6.98
CA PHE A 599 11.31 -16.60 -6.60
C PHE A 599 11.72 -15.51 -5.59
N LEU A 600 10.76 -14.77 -5.02
CA LEU A 600 11.05 -13.70 -4.07
C LEU A 600 11.81 -14.23 -2.83
N GLU A 601 11.39 -15.37 -2.29
CA GLU A 601 12.06 -16.02 -1.15
C GLU A 601 13.51 -16.42 -1.51
N GLU A 602 13.75 -16.87 -2.74
CA GLU A 602 15.08 -17.23 -3.20
C GLU A 602 15.97 -15.98 -3.37
N LYS A 603 15.42 -14.89 -3.91
CA LYS A 603 16.10 -13.60 -4.00
C LYS A 603 16.50 -13.09 -2.61
N GLU A 604 15.58 -13.11 -1.65
CA GLU A 604 15.85 -12.68 -0.27
C GLU A 604 16.96 -13.51 0.39
N LYS A 605 16.99 -14.83 0.16
CA LYS A 605 18.09 -15.68 0.63
C LYS A 605 19.44 -15.28 0.03
N LEU A 606 19.47 -14.97 -1.27
CA LEU A 606 20.70 -14.54 -1.95
C LEU A 606 21.15 -13.16 -1.49
N ASP A 607 20.22 -12.22 -1.29
CA ASP A 607 20.49 -10.89 -0.74
C ASP A 607 21.01 -10.98 0.70
N ALA A 608 20.41 -11.84 1.54
CA ALA A 608 20.87 -12.07 2.92
C ALA A 608 22.30 -12.66 2.98
N LYS A 609 22.68 -13.44 1.97
CA LYS A 609 24.05 -13.95 1.79
C LYS A 609 24.99 -12.95 1.10
N ASN A 610 24.53 -11.74 0.78
CA ASN A 610 25.29 -10.74 0.02
C ASN A 610 25.77 -11.22 -1.37
N ALA A 611 25.15 -12.23 -1.97
CA ALA A 611 25.68 -12.90 -3.17
C ALA A 611 25.92 -11.95 -4.34
N PHE A 612 24.95 -11.08 -4.65
CA PHE A 612 25.10 -10.08 -5.71
C PHE A 612 26.08 -8.97 -5.35
N LYS A 613 26.16 -8.61 -4.06
CA LYS A 613 27.09 -7.59 -3.60
C LYS A 613 28.53 -8.09 -3.77
N GLU A 614 28.82 -9.31 -3.35
CA GLU A 614 30.15 -9.93 -3.50
C GLU A 614 30.55 -10.03 -4.97
N TYR A 615 29.63 -10.44 -5.85
CA TYR A 615 29.90 -10.47 -7.30
C TYR A 615 30.26 -9.09 -7.83
N VAL A 616 29.46 -8.07 -7.53
CA VAL A 616 29.72 -6.71 -8.01
C VAL A 616 31.04 -6.17 -7.43
N ASP A 617 31.30 -6.35 -6.14
CA ASP A 617 32.54 -5.90 -5.48
C ASP A 617 33.78 -6.56 -6.10
N GLN A 618 33.68 -7.84 -6.49
CA GLN A 618 34.78 -8.58 -7.13
C GLN A 618 35.13 -8.06 -8.53
N TYR A 619 34.13 -7.80 -9.37
CA TYR A 619 34.35 -7.50 -10.79
C TYR A 619 34.33 -6.02 -11.14
N TYR A 620 33.76 -5.16 -10.31
CA TYR A 620 33.51 -3.77 -10.72
C TYR A 620 34.78 -2.96 -10.99
N LEU A 621 35.82 -3.12 -10.15
CA LEU A 621 37.08 -2.40 -10.35
C LEU A 621 37.87 -2.90 -11.56
N SER A 622 37.79 -4.20 -11.87
CA SER A 622 38.55 -4.83 -12.96
C SER A 622 37.82 -4.82 -14.31
N HIS A 623 36.49 -4.69 -14.32
CA HIS A 623 35.62 -4.78 -15.51
C HIS A 623 34.65 -3.59 -15.60
N LYS A 624 35.06 -2.40 -15.16
CA LYS A 624 34.19 -1.22 -15.05
C LYS A 624 33.41 -0.91 -16.33
N GLU A 625 34.12 -0.81 -17.46
CA GLU A 625 33.52 -0.48 -18.77
C GLU A 625 32.50 -1.54 -19.22
N LEU A 626 32.83 -2.83 -19.05
CA LEU A 626 31.93 -3.93 -19.36
C LEU A 626 30.66 -3.86 -18.51
N LEU A 627 30.78 -3.70 -17.19
CA LEU A 627 29.60 -3.65 -16.32
C LEU A 627 28.75 -2.39 -16.54
N GLN A 628 29.36 -1.27 -16.96
CA GLN A 628 28.62 -0.09 -17.42
C GLN A 628 27.80 -0.42 -18.67
N SER A 629 28.40 -1.05 -19.68
CA SER A 629 27.70 -1.50 -20.88
C SER A 629 26.55 -2.47 -20.56
N LEU A 630 26.77 -3.47 -19.70
CA LEU A 630 25.71 -4.41 -19.29
C LEU A 630 24.58 -3.74 -18.51
N ALA A 631 24.90 -2.71 -17.72
CA ALA A 631 23.90 -1.91 -17.03
C ALA A 631 22.98 -1.18 -18.00
N ASP A 632 23.51 -0.67 -19.11
CA ASP A 632 22.72 -0.05 -20.18
C ASP A 632 21.93 -1.12 -20.95
N ASN A 633 22.58 -2.17 -21.44
CA ASN A 633 21.96 -3.28 -22.15
C ASN A 633 22.83 -4.56 -22.05
N ASP A 634 22.28 -5.65 -21.52
CA ASP A 634 22.99 -6.94 -21.43
C ASP A 634 22.49 -7.96 -22.47
N HIS A 635 21.71 -7.51 -23.45
CA HIS A 635 21.10 -8.31 -24.50
C HIS A 635 20.33 -9.54 -23.98
N ASN A 636 19.78 -9.48 -22.76
CA ASN A 636 19.16 -10.61 -22.06
C ASN A 636 20.10 -11.85 -21.98
N SER A 637 21.41 -11.63 -21.96
CA SER A 637 22.42 -12.67 -22.03
C SER A 637 23.29 -12.70 -20.78
N PHE A 638 23.07 -13.71 -19.94
CA PHE A 638 23.91 -13.95 -18.76
C PHE A 638 25.37 -14.32 -19.12
N LYS A 639 25.64 -14.73 -20.36
CA LYS A 639 26.98 -15.13 -20.82
C LYS A 639 27.97 -13.97 -20.93
N LEU A 640 27.47 -12.74 -20.98
CA LEU A 640 28.31 -11.55 -21.06
C LEU A 640 28.91 -11.17 -19.69
N TYR A 641 28.43 -11.79 -18.61
CA TYR A 641 28.83 -11.50 -17.24
C TYR A 641 30.07 -12.34 -16.86
N PRO A 642 31.15 -11.74 -16.32
CA PRO A 642 32.36 -12.46 -15.93
C PRO A 642 32.08 -13.65 -15.00
N ASP A 643 32.54 -14.84 -15.38
CA ASP A 643 32.40 -16.09 -14.59
C ASP A 643 30.97 -16.41 -14.10
N PHE A 644 29.94 -15.92 -14.80
CA PHE A 644 28.55 -16.01 -14.32
C PHE A 644 28.09 -17.45 -14.09
N GLU A 645 28.38 -18.38 -14.99
CA GLU A 645 27.92 -19.77 -14.85
C GLU A 645 28.52 -20.44 -13.60
N LYS A 646 29.82 -20.24 -13.38
CA LYS A 646 30.53 -20.74 -12.19
C LYS A 646 29.97 -20.12 -10.92
N TRP A 647 29.76 -18.80 -10.92
CA TRP A 647 29.15 -18.09 -9.80
C TRP A 647 27.72 -18.57 -9.53
N TYR A 648 26.87 -18.66 -10.55
CA TYR A 648 25.49 -19.14 -10.47
C TYR A 648 25.39 -20.55 -9.87
N HIS A 649 26.25 -21.49 -10.28
CA HIS A 649 26.28 -22.83 -9.71
C HIS A 649 26.65 -22.84 -8.22
N SER A 650 27.49 -21.89 -7.77
CA SER A 650 27.84 -21.75 -6.35
C SER A 650 26.67 -21.28 -5.48
N LEU A 651 25.67 -20.61 -6.07
CA LEU A 651 24.53 -20.06 -5.33
C LEU A 651 23.57 -21.16 -4.83
N GLN A 652 23.53 -22.31 -5.52
CA GLN A 652 22.62 -23.42 -5.25
C GLN A 652 21.13 -22.98 -5.16
N THR A 653 20.74 -21.99 -5.96
CA THR A 653 19.37 -21.44 -5.97
C THR A 653 18.45 -22.21 -6.92
N LYS A 654 17.14 -22.13 -6.65
CA LYS A 654 16.09 -22.64 -7.55
C LYS A 654 15.70 -21.64 -8.65
N ALA A 655 16.08 -20.38 -8.52
CA ALA A 655 15.82 -19.36 -9.53
C ALA A 655 16.60 -19.66 -10.80
N SER A 656 16.00 -19.44 -11.98
CA SER A 656 16.70 -19.64 -13.25
C SER A 656 17.86 -18.65 -13.43
N GLN A 657 18.81 -18.98 -14.32
CA GLN A 657 19.91 -18.08 -14.67
C GLN A 657 19.42 -16.70 -15.11
N ASP A 658 18.28 -16.64 -15.82
CA ASP A 658 17.69 -15.38 -16.26
C ASP A 658 17.17 -14.53 -15.09
N HIS A 659 16.48 -15.12 -14.11
CA HIS A 659 16.07 -14.40 -12.90
C HIS A 659 17.28 -13.85 -12.13
N VAL A 660 18.31 -14.69 -11.95
CA VAL A 660 19.55 -14.28 -11.27
C VAL A 660 20.26 -13.16 -12.05
N ARG A 661 20.29 -13.23 -13.39
CA ARG A 661 20.81 -12.16 -14.25
C ARG A 661 20.05 -10.84 -14.04
N LYS A 662 18.71 -10.86 -14.05
CA LYS A 662 17.89 -9.64 -13.83
C LYS A 662 18.20 -8.98 -12.49
N TRP A 663 18.29 -9.78 -11.43
CA TRP A 663 18.63 -9.29 -10.10
C TRP A 663 20.05 -8.74 -10.03
N LEU A 664 21.01 -9.44 -10.63
CA LEU A 664 22.39 -8.98 -10.71
C LEU A 664 22.51 -7.67 -11.50
N ARG A 665 21.85 -7.58 -12.66
CA ARG A 665 21.81 -6.35 -13.49
C ARG A 665 21.24 -5.17 -12.72
N THR A 666 20.19 -5.40 -11.92
CA THR A 666 19.63 -4.37 -11.04
C THR A 666 20.66 -3.85 -10.04
N GLN A 667 21.48 -4.73 -9.47
CA GLN A 667 22.56 -4.34 -8.55
C GLN A 667 23.68 -3.57 -9.25
N ILE A 668 24.05 -3.97 -10.47
CA ILE A 668 25.06 -3.25 -11.25
C ILE A 668 24.54 -1.87 -11.65
N ARG A 669 23.28 -1.75 -12.10
CA ARG A 669 22.66 -0.47 -12.47
C ARG A 669 22.66 0.54 -11.32
N ARG A 670 22.53 0.08 -10.07
CA ARG A 670 22.65 0.96 -8.89
C ARG A 670 24.07 1.55 -8.78
N VAL A 671 25.10 0.72 -8.88
CA VAL A 671 26.50 1.18 -8.82
C VAL A 671 26.83 2.08 -10.01
N VAL A 672 26.33 1.76 -11.20
CA VAL A 672 26.54 2.60 -12.40
C VAL A 672 25.79 3.94 -12.29
N SER A 673 24.60 3.97 -11.68
CA SER A 673 23.87 5.23 -11.41
C SER A 673 24.68 6.16 -10.51
N ASP A 674 25.35 5.61 -9.50
CA ASP A 674 26.20 6.36 -8.59
C ASP A 674 27.39 7.02 -9.29
N GLU A 675 28.03 6.32 -10.22
CA GLU A 675 29.13 6.85 -11.03
C GLU A 675 28.66 7.92 -12.02
N ARG A 676 27.47 7.72 -12.61
CA ARG A 676 26.84 8.67 -13.52
C ARG A 676 26.31 9.91 -12.82
N GLY A 677 26.06 9.84 -11.51
CA GLY A 677 25.33 10.86 -10.76
C GLY A 677 23.88 11.03 -11.25
N LYS A 678 23.30 9.97 -11.81
CA LYS A 678 21.95 9.97 -12.37
C LYS A 678 21.36 8.56 -12.33
N GLU A 679 20.12 8.46 -11.84
CA GLU A 679 19.36 7.20 -11.90
C GLU A 679 18.94 6.89 -13.33
N TYR A 680 18.87 5.60 -13.66
CA TYR A 680 18.18 5.18 -14.87
C TYR A 680 16.68 5.43 -14.75
N ALA A 681 16.08 6.04 -15.77
CA ALA A 681 14.65 6.34 -15.78
C ALA A 681 13.77 5.08 -15.95
N CYS A 682 14.26 4.06 -16.68
CA CYS A 682 13.50 2.83 -16.96
C CYS A 682 14.38 1.61 -17.25
N ASN A 683 13.77 0.43 -17.25
CA ASN A 683 14.40 -0.84 -17.66
C ASN A 683 13.67 -1.46 -18.87
N TYR A 684 13.88 -0.89 -20.05
CA TYR A 684 13.15 -1.28 -21.28
C TYR A 684 13.37 -2.74 -21.73
N LEU A 685 14.41 -3.44 -21.26
CA LEU A 685 14.63 -4.85 -21.58
C LEU A 685 13.66 -5.80 -20.85
N GLU A 686 13.18 -5.39 -19.68
CA GLU A 686 12.30 -6.21 -18.83
C GLU A 686 10.86 -5.70 -18.77
N ASP A 687 10.63 -4.50 -19.32
CA ASP A 687 9.36 -3.78 -19.22
C ASP A 687 8.54 -3.94 -20.51
N LYS A 688 7.63 -4.92 -20.51
CA LYS A 688 6.81 -5.27 -21.68
C LYS A 688 5.90 -4.12 -22.15
N VAL A 689 5.39 -3.31 -21.22
CA VAL A 689 4.53 -2.16 -21.57
C VAL A 689 5.36 -1.10 -22.28
N LEU A 690 6.55 -0.79 -21.75
CA LEU A 690 7.49 0.11 -22.40
C LEU A 690 7.97 -0.43 -23.75
N GLN A 691 8.22 -1.73 -23.88
CA GLN A 691 8.58 -2.37 -25.16
C GLN A 691 7.49 -2.14 -26.22
N LYS A 692 6.21 -2.32 -25.88
CA LYS A 692 5.11 -2.03 -26.82
C LYS A 692 5.07 -0.55 -27.22
N GLY A 693 5.32 0.36 -26.27
CA GLY A 693 5.49 1.79 -26.56
C GLY A 693 6.64 2.07 -27.52
N ILE A 694 7.82 1.47 -27.29
CA ILE A 694 9.00 1.59 -28.16
C ILE A 694 8.69 1.10 -29.58
N LEU A 695 8.09 -0.08 -29.70
CA LEU A 695 7.74 -0.67 -31.01
C LEU A 695 6.77 0.22 -31.79
N TYR A 696 5.76 0.80 -31.11
CA TYR A 696 4.85 1.77 -31.73
C TYR A 696 5.59 3.00 -32.26
N ILE A 697 6.50 3.59 -31.47
CA ILE A 697 7.25 4.78 -31.90
C ILE A 697 8.17 4.44 -33.08
N CYS A 698 8.84 3.29 -33.05
CA CYS A 698 9.65 2.81 -34.16
C CYS A 698 8.83 2.67 -35.44
N GLU A 699 7.65 2.05 -35.37
CA GLU A 699 6.73 1.92 -36.51
C GLU A 699 6.36 3.29 -37.09
N LYS A 700 5.97 4.24 -36.23
CA LYS A 700 5.61 5.61 -36.67
C LYS A 700 6.77 6.39 -37.26
N ASN A 701 7.99 6.11 -36.84
CA ASN A 701 9.21 6.70 -37.38
C ASN A 701 9.82 5.90 -38.54
N SER A 702 9.16 4.83 -39.01
CA SER A 702 9.70 3.94 -40.05
C SER A 702 11.08 3.34 -39.71
N VAL A 703 11.34 3.13 -38.42
CA VAL A 703 12.53 2.46 -37.91
C VAL A 703 12.22 0.98 -37.73
N ILE A 704 13.06 0.10 -38.29
CA ILE A 704 12.91 -1.35 -38.14
C ILE A 704 13.52 -1.77 -36.79
N PRO A 705 12.74 -2.20 -35.78
CA PRO A 705 13.26 -2.46 -34.44
C PRO A 705 14.36 -3.53 -34.39
N SER A 706 14.29 -4.55 -35.26
CA SER A 706 15.31 -5.62 -35.33
C SER A 706 16.67 -5.15 -35.87
N GLN A 707 16.74 -3.95 -36.46
CA GLN A 707 17.99 -3.33 -36.90
C GLN A 707 18.63 -2.45 -35.80
N VAL A 708 17.91 -2.20 -34.71
CA VAL A 708 18.43 -1.50 -33.53
C VAL A 708 18.98 -2.57 -32.59
N GLN A 709 20.30 -2.63 -32.46
CA GLN A 709 21.01 -3.70 -31.74
C GLN A 709 20.49 -3.89 -30.30
N GLU A 710 20.15 -2.80 -29.63
CA GLU A 710 19.65 -2.77 -28.26
C GLU A 710 18.24 -3.36 -28.12
N TYR A 711 17.47 -3.43 -29.21
CA TYR A 711 16.09 -3.90 -29.23
C TYR A 711 15.95 -5.35 -29.69
N GLU A 712 16.99 -5.95 -30.28
CA GLU A 712 17.01 -7.36 -30.66
C GLU A 712 16.43 -8.33 -29.58
N PRO A 713 16.71 -8.15 -28.28
CA PRO A 713 16.27 -9.10 -27.25
C PRO A 713 14.76 -9.23 -27.06
N PHE A 714 13.97 -8.23 -27.48
CA PHE A 714 12.51 -8.22 -27.27
C PHE A 714 11.71 -7.97 -28.56
N VAL A 715 12.37 -7.93 -29.70
CA VAL A 715 11.70 -7.97 -31.01
C VAL A 715 11.46 -9.43 -31.34
N GLU A 716 10.18 -9.83 -31.51
CA GLU A 716 9.83 -11.19 -31.92
C GLU A 716 10.60 -11.57 -33.19
N LYS A 717 11.45 -12.60 -33.09
CA LYS A 717 12.08 -13.22 -34.26
C LYS A 717 10.96 -13.95 -35.01
N LYS A 718 10.52 -13.37 -36.12
CA LYS A 718 9.56 -13.99 -37.05
C LYS A 718 10.05 -15.32 -37.58
#